data_AF-A0A816D4M9-F1
#
_entry.id   AF-A0A816D4M9-F1
#
_cell.length_a   1.000
_cell.length_b   1.000
_cell.length_c   1.000
_cell.angle_alpha   90.00
_cell.angle_beta   90.00
_cell.angle_gamma   90.00
#
_symmetry.space_group_name_H-M   'P 1'
#
loop_
_entity.id
_entity.type
_entity.pdbx_description
1 polymer ?
#
loop_
_entity_poly.entity_id
_entity_poly.type
_entity_poly.pdbx_seq_one_letter_code
_entity_poly.pdbx_strand_id
1 'polypeptide(L)'
;MDTAETSIDIATEEQSIEVKTDNSAENESTNDTSNLDKTEPVPIDVPVNPEKIEIARLSSIITKQTNEISDLNARLAACQQHYETLLNRQKEENSREKQSTVMRYAQAEKAKLDSDKRCEVLATKNNDLLKEKDNLQVKLSEFKLMNTKLQNAYEHKLSELAALKKELEKTKEINQSIDASLKSTLNHLKGESSHLKEQRESNERLRRDLNEQHELNEQLKLQCKQLTEAAQAIPTDDEHAQAFDTLHNEHNALKGKLTNIQDENKLLREKLKSSDEDRLALENVIENFRQTTMREKETTKKLYDDLLAAREQDSVEMSRLKQIEFLYNQTLADNADLRQLLEKEHQLLELTQKLTEKNSILQSDYEQLQLLHKGTSTDFECIQKINEEQKSQIAKLENIEKSLRDQLKELDEKYQTVNKLYEQTVKQYDDSLSEIQTLKKKHQANTKDLIKQLQQLQKPKSTNNSNEHVSMLLTSQTKHIANKENSNDNSSSRGSPTGSFSSLNEITSLTIPGSDHIPRHTPAHQQQQQQQLLPDEEQEVIVNIVDIDRQKLIDKLLKQQKLLVRRNEKIEFLNDHIQLLTQDLQNKRKIIQTYAMNEDSFMYTSTESDSIRQQLANKNRNNSSSLMATLYNRATTTVNHTTNKLFEQSSPMTLETALDVMGKLQSVLEDTLLKNITLKENVDTLNKKMPIVKSASTISESTTNEAREALDCLHELSQLLNTGLDKKTLTACVRLLEAGVHPDALAQIVQVLRSETRPTKL
;
A
#
# COMPACT_ATOMS: atom_id res chain seq x y z
N MET A 1 -21.13 25.56 -38.43
CA MET A 1 -21.65 26.87 -38.03
C MET A 1 -20.58 27.54 -37.19
N ASP A 2 -19.72 28.25 -37.89
CA ASP A 2 -19.49 29.68 -37.71
C ASP A 2 -18.97 30.18 -36.35
N THR A 3 -17.67 30.51 -36.36
CA THR A 3 -17.06 31.74 -35.79
C THR A 3 -17.38 32.13 -34.34
N ALA A 4 -16.36 32.11 -33.48
CA ALA A 4 -15.54 33.32 -33.25
C ALA A 4 -14.40 33.04 -32.24
N GLU A 5 -13.16 32.95 -32.73
CA GLU A 5 -11.98 33.22 -31.90
C GLU A 5 -11.68 34.71 -31.98
N THR A 6 -11.52 35.37 -30.83
CA THR A 6 -11.13 36.79 -30.76
C THR A 6 -10.02 36.96 -29.73
N SER A 7 -8.78 36.78 -30.16
CA SER A 7 -7.62 37.21 -29.37
C SER A 7 -7.66 38.72 -29.16
N ILE A 8 -7.52 39.16 -27.91
CA ILE A 8 -7.35 40.56 -27.56
C ILE A 8 -6.09 40.64 -26.68
N ASP A 9 -4.95 40.79 -27.34
CA ASP A 9 -3.75 41.31 -26.69
C ASP A 9 -3.96 42.79 -26.37
N ILE A 10 -3.86 43.15 -25.09
CA ILE A 10 -3.73 44.54 -24.66
C ILE A 10 -2.37 44.66 -23.98
N ALA A 11 -1.36 44.99 -24.77
CA ALA A 11 -0.16 45.63 -24.27
C ALA A 11 -0.51 47.10 -23.98
N THR A 12 -0.33 47.54 -22.73
CA THR A 12 -0.35 48.96 -22.37
C THR A 12 1.08 49.43 -22.14
N GLU A 13 1.58 50.27 -23.04
CA GLU A 13 2.82 51.01 -22.84
C GLU A 13 2.62 52.08 -21.75
N GLU A 14 3.32 51.97 -20.60
CA GLU A 14 3.46 53.11 -19.70
C GLU A 14 4.60 54.01 -20.20
N GLN A 15 4.21 55.04 -20.97
CA GLN A 15 5.14 56.07 -21.45
C GLN A 15 5.71 56.86 -20.27
N SER A 16 7.04 56.81 -20.10
CA SER A 16 7.74 57.66 -19.14
C SER A 16 7.80 59.11 -19.65
N ILE A 17 6.87 59.95 -19.18
CA ILE A 17 6.83 61.37 -19.55
C ILE A 17 7.82 62.17 -18.69
N GLU A 18 9.02 62.37 -19.23
CA GLU A 18 10.04 63.27 -18.69
C GLU A 18 9.61 64.74 -18.88
N VAL A 19 9.01 65.35 -17.85
CA VAL A 19 8.69 66.79 -17.87
C VAL A 19 9.90 67.60 -17.39
N LYS A 20 10.66 68.13 -18.34
CA LYS A 20 11.57 69.24 -18.08
C LYS A 20 10.79 70.53 -17.83
N THR A 21 11.19 71.27 -16.80
CA THR A 21 10.95 72.72 -16.73
C THR A 21 12.28 73.39 -16.40
N ASP A 22 12.97 73.89 -17.43
CA ASP A 22 14.14 74.73 -17.25
C ASP A 22 13.75 76.03 -16.53
N ASN A 23 14.64 76.50 -15.64
CA ASN A 23 14.85 77.93 -15.44
C ASN A 23 16.22 78.16 -14.80
N SER A 24 17.21 78.38 -15.65
CA SER A 24 18.53 78.87 -15.27
C SER A 24 18.43 80.33 -14.84
N ALA A 25 18.93 80.65 -13.64
CA ALA A 25 19.28 82.00 -13.24
C ALA A 25 20.57 81.94 -12.43
N GLU A 26 21.63 82.55 -12.95
CA GLU A 26 22.94 82.61 -12.31
C GLU A 26 22.91 83.57 -11.11
N ASN A 27 23.70 83.29 -10.08
CA ASN A 27 24.47 84.31 -9.39
C ASN A 27 25.63 83.64 -8.63
N GLU A 28 26.84 84.12 -8.89
CA GLU A 28 28.08 83.56 -8.34
C GLU A 28 28.30 84.05 -6.90
N SER A 29 28.72 83.16 -6.01
CA SER A 29 29.30 83.54 -4.71
C SER A 29 30.82 83.36 -4.73
N THR A 30 31.49 84.20 -5.52
CA THR A 30 32.96 84.26 -5.56
C THR A 30 33.52 84.97 -4.33
N ASN A 31 34.06 84.19 -3.39
CA ASN A 31 35.04 84.68 -2.40
C ASN A 31 35.79 83.50 -1.77
N ASP A 32 37.01 83.24 -2.22
CA ASP A 32 38.11 83.13 -1.27
C ASP A 32 39.44 83.59 -1.90
N THR A 33 40.39 83.95 -1.04
CA THR A 33 41.49 84.87 -1.33
C THR A 33 42.78 84.21 -1.85
N SER A 34 43.57 84.93 -2.66
CA SER A 34 44.93 85.40 -2.27
C SER A 34 45.83 85.90 -3.43
N ASN A 35 46.84 86.71 -3.03
CA ASN A 35 48.09 87.12 -3.72
C ASN A 35 48.11 88.25 -4.77
N LEU A 36 48.90 89.27 -4.42
CA LEU A 36 49.92 90.07 -5.15
C LEU A 36 49.70 90.43 -6.66
N ASP A 37 50.07 91.61 -7.15
CA ASP A 37 51.25 92.41 -6.75
C ASP A 37 51.13 93.94 -7.02
N LYS A 38 51.99 94.71 -6.33
CA LYS A 38 52.41 96.14 -6.50
C LYS A 38 51.62 97.11 -7.42
N THR A 39 51.32 98.29 -6.86
CA THR A 39 51.75 99.59 -7.45
C THR A 39 51.89 100.66 -6.35
N GLU A 40 52.48 101.83 -6.68
CA GLU A 40 53.16 102.72 -5.71
C GLU A 40 52.28 103.77 -4.98
N PRO A 41 52.75 104.31 -3.83
CA PRO A 41 51.94 105.18 -2.95
C PRO A 41 52.11 106.69 -3.20
N VAL A 42 51.13 107.48 -2.77
CA VAL A 42 51.22 108.94 -2.59
C VAL A 42 50.65 109.32 -1.21
N PRO A 43 51.42 109.98 -0.31
CA PRO A 43 50.98 110.27 1.05
C PRO A 43 50.34 111.67 1.21
N ILE A 44 49.19 111.75 1.88
CA ILE A 44 48.64 113.00 2.46
C ILE A 44 48.11 112.67 3.87
N ASP A 45 48.45 113.52 4.84
CA ASP A 45 48.31 113.29 6.28
C ASP A 45 47.27 114.24 6.90
N VAL A 46 46.15 113.71 7.42
CA VAL A 46 45.05 114.46 8.07
C VAL A 46 44.22 113.54 8.99
N PRO A 47 43.52 114.06 10.02
CA PRO A 47 43.42 113.37 11.31
C PRO A 47 42.15 112.53 11.55
N VAL A 48 42.20 111.73 12.63
CA VAL A 48 41.11 110.87 13.11
C VAL A 48 39.96 111.70 13.69
N ASN A 49 38.81 111.74 12.98
CA ASN A 49 37.55 112.28 13.49
C ASN A 49 36.80 111.20 14.32
N PRO A 50 36.44 111.44 15.60
CA PRO A 50 35.72 110.47 16.42
C PRO A 50 34.37 110.01 15.85
N GLU A 51 33.68 110.82 15.03
CA GLU A 51 32.40 110.44 14.41
C GLU A 51 32.53 109.19 13.54
N LYS A 52 33.66 109.02 12.83
CA LYS A 52 33.91 107.81 12.02
C LYS A 52 34.00 106.54 12.86
N ILE A 53 34.43 106.64 14.11
CA ILE A 53 34.57 105.48 15.01
C ILE A 53 33.19 105.01 15.48
N GLU A 54 32.31 105.93 15.89
CA GLU A 54 30.96 105.57 16.33
C GLU A 54 30.06 105.17 15.14
N ILE A 55 30.23 105.75 13.96
CA ILE A 55 29.60 105.27 12.72
C ILE A 55 30.04 103.83 12.42
N ALA A 56 31.34 103.51 12.45
CA ALA A 56 31.82 102.15 12.23
C ALA A 56 31.29 101.15 13.29
N ARG A 57 31.14 101.61 14.54
CA ARG A 57 30.53 100.82 15.62
C ARG A 57 29.05 100.54 15.38
N LEU A 58 28.27 101.54 14.99
CA LEU A 58 26.85 101.38 14.64
C LEU A 58 26.68 100.48 13.42
N SER A 59 27.51 100.62 12.38
CA SER A 59 27.53 99.69 11.24
C SER A 59 27.88 98.25 11.65
N SER A 60 28.78 98.04 12.62
CA SER A 60 29.08 96.72 13.20
C SER A 60 27.90 96.13 14.00
N ILE A 61 27.09 96.97 14.65
CA ILE A 61 25.88 96.54 15.36
C ILE A 61 24.78 96.18 14.35
N ILE A 62 24.53 97.04 13.37
CA ILE A 62 23.53 96.81 12.32
C ILE A 62 23.85 95.53 11.54
N THR A 63 25.09 95.34 11.08
CA THR A 63 25.48 94.11 10.35
C THR A 63 25.31 92.85 11.20
N LYS A 64 25.61 92.89 12.50
CA LYS A 64 25.32 91.76 13.42
C LYS A 64 23.82 91.47 13.52
N GLN A 65 22.99 92.50 13.66
CA GLN A 65 21.53 92.35 13.71
C GLN A 65 20.94 91.87 12.37
N THR A 66 21.47 92.33 11.22
CA THR A 66 21.09 91.83 9.90
C THR A 66 21.46 90.36 9.74
N ASN A 67 22.65 89.94 10.18
CA ASN A 67 23.06 88.54 10.15
C ASN A 67 22.20 87.69 11.08
N GLU A 68 21.89 88.15 12.30
CA GLU A 68 21.00 87.45 13.24
C GLU A 68 19.57 87.30 12.69
N ILE A 69 19.02 88.33 12.04
CA ILE A 69 17.73 88.25 11.33
C ILE A 69 17.80 87.28 10.14
N SER A 70 18.92 87.25 9.41
CA SER A 70 19.14 86.30 8.30
C SER A 70 19.16 84.85 8.82
N ASP A 71 19.91 84.59 9.89
CA ASP A 71 19.97 83.30 10.59
C ASP A 71 18.60 82.84 11.10
N LEU A 72 17.82 83.75 11.70
CA LEU A 72 16.47 83.47 12.19
C LEU A 72 15.51 83.16 11.04
N ASN A 73 15.58 83.91 9.93
CA ASN A 73 14.78 83.64 8.73
C ASN A 73 15.16 82.30 8.07
N ALA A 74 16.46 81.97 7.99
CA ALA A 74 16.92 80.70 7.47
C ALA A 74 16.45 79.51 8.33
N ARG A 75 16.52 79.65 9.66
CA ARG A 75 15.98 78.64 10.61
C ARG A 75 14.46 78.50 10.50
N LEU A 76 13.74 79.60 10.31
CA LEU A 76 12.28 79.61 10.13
C LEU A 76 11.87 78.92 8.81
N ALA A 77 12.56 79.23 7.71
CA ALA A 77 12.35 78.56 6.42
C ALA A 77 12.66 77.06 6.48
N ALA A 78 13.78 76.66 7.12
CA ALA A 78 14.12 75.26 7.33
C ALA A 78 13.06 74.54 8.20
N CYS A 79 12.53 75.21 9.23
CA CYS A 79 11.45 74.66 10.07
C CYS A 79 10.13 74.50 9.30
N GLN A 80 9.80 75.44 8.40
CA GLN A 80 8.64 75.35 7.51
C GLN A 80 8.80 74.19 6.51
N GLN A 81 9.95 74.07 5.86
CA GLN A 81 10.26 72.97 4.94
C GLN A 81 10.22 71.60 5.64
N HIS A 82 10.72 71.51 6.88
CA HIS A 82 10.63 70.31 7.71
C HIS A 82 9.17 69.95 8.07
N TYR A 83 8.34 70.95 8.40
CA TYR A 83 6.91 70.73 8.65
C TYR A 83 6.16 70.28 7.38
N GLU A 84 6.43 70.90 6.24
CA GLU A 84 5.79 70.55 4.96
C GLU A 84 6.21 69.15 4.47
N THR A 85 7.48 68.78 4.61
CA THR A 85 7.95 67.43 4.26
C THR A 85 7.36 66.36 5.17
N LEU A 86 7.23 66.61 6.49
CA LEU A 86 6.48 65.72 7.39
C LEU A 86 5.01 65.59 6.98
N LEU A 87 4.34 66.71 6.67
CA LEU A 87 2.93 66.72 6.28
C LEU A 87 2.70 65.98 4.95
N ASN A 88 3.60 66.15 3.98
CA ASN A 88 3.51 65.45 2.69
C ASN A 88 3.82 63.96 2.83
N ARG A 89 4.82 63.59 3.64
CA ARG A 89 5.06 62.19 4.03
C ARG A 89 3.82 61.55 4.65
N GLN A 90 3.14 62.22 5.58
CA GLN A 90 1.93 61.69 6.20
C GLN A 90 0.76 61.58 5.21
N LYS A 91 0.63 62.48 4.23
CA LYS A 91 -0.33 62.33 3.12
C LYS A 91 -0.02 61.09 2.27
N GLU A 92 1.25 60.86 1.94
CA GLU A 92 1.67 59.68 1.19
C GLU A 92 1.43 58.38 1.95
N GLU A 93 1.79 58.31 3.24
CA GLU A 93 1.56 57.13 4.09
C GLU A 93 0.06 56.81 4.18
N ASN A 94 -0.80 57.80 4.44
CA ASN A 94 -2.27 57.65 4.38
C ASN A 94 -2.78 57.20 3.00
N SER A 95 -2.19 57.70 1.90
CA SER A 95 -2.57 57.32 0.54
C SER A 95 -2.23 55.87 0.23
N ARG A 96 -1.01 55.42 0.60
CA ARG A 96 -0.55 54.04 0.48
C ARG A 96 -1.38 53.09 1.34
N GLU A 97 -1.75 53.49 2.56
CA GLU A 97 -2.66 52.72 3.42
C GLU A 97 -4.06 52.57 2.82
N LYS A 98 -4.61 53.65 2.25
CA LYS A 98 -5.90 53.62 1.53
C LYS A 98 -5.83 52.67 0.33
N GLN A 99 -4.80 52.77 -0.50
CA GLN A 99 -4.59 51.88 -1.66
C GLN A 99 -4.41 50.42 -1.24
N SER A 100 -3.56 50.14 -0.24
CA SER A 100 -3.36 48.82 0.36
C SER A 100 -4.66 48.22 0.91
N THR A 101 -5.51 49.06 1.52
CA THR A 101 -6.81 48.63 2.04
C THR A 101 -7.80 48.30 0.92
N VAL A 102 -7.87 49.12 -0.14
CA VAL A 102 -8.69 48.82 -1.33
C VAL A 102 -8.22 47.53 -2.02
N MET A 103 -6.90 47.32 -2.18
CA MET A 103 -6.37 46.07 -2.73
C MET A 103 -6.72 44.85 -1.87
N ARG A 104 -6.63 44.94 -0.54
CA ARG A 104 -7.04 43.85 0.37
C ARG A 104 -8.53 43.53 0.26
N TYR A 105 -9.40 44.53 0.12
CA TYR A 105 -10.83 44.30 -0.13
C TYR A 105 -11.08 43.64 -1.49
N ALA A 106 -10.46 44.12 -2.56
CA ALA A 106 -10.61 43.52 -3.90
C ALA A 106 -10.07 42.08 -3.97
N GLN A 107 -8.98 41.78 -3.26
CA GLN A 107 -8.44 40.42 -3.12
C GLN A 107 -9.39 39.50 -2.34
N ALA A 108 -9.98 39.99 -1.23
CA ALA A 108 -10.96 39.23 -0.46
C ALA A 108 -12.27 38.99 -1.22
N GLU A 109 -12.76 39.98 -1.97
CA GLU A 109 -13.94 39.86 -2.83
C GLU A 109 -13.71 38.88 -3.98
N LYS A 110 -12.54 38.94 -4.64
CA LYS A 110 -12.14 37.94 -5.65
C LYS A 110 -12.08 36.53 -5.06
N ALA A 111 -11.43 36.36 -3.90
CA ALA A 111 -11.32 35.06 -3.23
C ALA A 111 -12.71 34.50 -2.86
N LYS A 112 -13.65 35.36 -2.44
CA LYS A 112 -15.04 34.98 -2.22
C LYS A 112 -15.72 34.55 -3.53
N LEU A 113 -15.64 35.35 -4.60
CA LEU A 113 -16.25 35.01 -5.90
C LEU A 113 -15.71 33.70 -6.49
N ASP A 114 -14.41 33.44 -6.36
CA ASP A 114 -13.81 32.19 -6.83
C ASP A 114 -14.17 30.99 -5.92
N SER A 115 -14.46 31.22 -4.64
CA SER A 115 -15.06 30.22 -3.75
C SER A 115 -16.54 29.96 -4.10
N ASP A 116 -17.34 31.00 -4.35
CA ASP A 116 -18.77 30.90 -4.67
C ASP A 116 -18.97 30.11 -5.98
N LYS A 117 -18.17 30.40 -7.03
CA LYS A 117 -18.11 29.60 -8.28
C LYS A 117 -17.74 28.13 -8.01
N ARG A 118 -16.79 27.87 -7.10
CA ARG A 118 -16.38 26.50 -6.75
C ARG A 118 -17.51 25.76 -6.02
N CYS A 119 -18.26 26.44 -5.17
CA CYS A 119 -19.47 25.89 -4.55
C CYS A 119 -20.56 25.59 -5.59
N GLU A 120 -20.76 26.45 -6.59
CA GLU A 120 -21.71 26.22 -7.69
C GLU A 120 -21.35 24.98 -8.53
N VAL A 121 -20.08 24.85 -8.93
CA VAL A 121 -19.56 23.68 -9.68
C VAL A 121 -19.64 22.38 -8.86
N LEU A 122 -19.48 22.46 -7.53
CA LEU A 122 -19.69 21.31 -6.65
C LEU A 122 -21.19 20.99 -6.48
N ALA A 123 -22.07 21.99 -6.47
CA ALA A 123 -23.51 21.80 -6.38
C ALA A 123 -24.11 21.16 -7.65
N THR A 124 -23.68 21.59 -8.85
CA THR A 124 -24.09 20.95 -10.11
C THR A 124 -23.63 19.49 -10.16
N LYS A 125 -22.34 19.23 -9.86
CA LYS A 125 -21.80 17.86 -9.78
C LYS A 125 -22.52 16.98 -8.75
N ASN A 126 -22.90 17.53 -7.60
CA ASN A 126 -23.69 16.80 -6.60
C ASN A 126 -25.10 16.46 -7.09
N ASN A 127 -25.76 17.39 -7.80
CA ASN A 127 -27.06 17.13 -8.43
C ASN A 127 -26.99 16.06 -9.54
N ASP A 128 -25.88 15.98 -10.29
CA ASP A 128 -25.70 14.94 -11.30
C ASP A 128 -25.40 13.56 -10.67
N LEU A 129 -24.59 13.51 -9.60
CA LEU A 129 -24.40 12.30 -8.79
C LEU A 129 -25.69 11.82 -8.12
N LEU A 130 -26.59 12.73 -7.73
CA LEU A 130 -27.93 12.39 -7.23
C LEU A 130 -28.79 11.73 -8.31
N LYS A 131 -28.80 12.25 -9.54
CA LYS A 131 -29.50 11.63 -10.69
C LYS A 131 -28.92 10.24 -10.99
N GLU A 132 -27.59 10.10 -10.97
CA GLU A 132 -26.92 8.80 -11.19
C GLU A 132 -27.28 7.79 -10.11
N LYS A 133 -27.22 8.18 -8.83
CA LYS A 133 -27.68 7.37 -7.70
C LYS A 133 -29.12 6.88 -7.89
N ASP A 134 -30.03 7.78 -8.26
CA ASP A 134 -31.45 7.43 -8.40
C ASP A 134 -31.68 6.51 -9.62
N ASN A 135 -30.96 6.72 -10.73
CA ASN A 135 -30.93 5.79 -11.87
C ASN A 135 -30.39 4.40 -11.49
N LEU A 136 -29.33 4.33 -10.67
CA LEU A 136 -28.80 3.06 -10.14
C LEU A 136 -29.80 2.40 -9.17
N GLN A 137 -30.54 3.18 -8.39
CA GLN A 137 -31.57 2.68 -7.48
C GLN A 137 -32.78 2.10 -8.24
N VAL A 138 -33.16 2.68 -9.39
CA VAL A 138 -34.15 2.08 -10.32
C VAL A 138 -33.64 0.74 -10.85
N LYS A 139 -32.43 0.69 -11.43
CA LYS A 139 -31.81 -0.56 -11.92
C LYS A 139 -31.72 -1.64 -10.84
N LEU A 140 -31.38 -1.26 -9.61
CA LEU A 140 -31.35 -2.18 -8.46
C LEU A 140 -32.75 -2.74 -8.13
N SER A 141 -33.81 -1.97 -8.33
CA SER A 141 -35.21 -2.43 -8.20
C SER A 141 -35.58 -3.43 -9.30
N GLU A 142 -35.19 -3.14 -10.55
CA GLU A 142 -35.41 -4.02 -11.71
C GLU A 142 -34.68 -5.36 -11.54
N PHE A 143 -33.40 -5.35 -11.14
CA PHE A 143 -32.64 -6.57 -10.84
C PHE A 143 -33.24 -7.37 -9.68
N LYS A 144 -33.74 -6.71 -8.62
CA LYS A 144 -34.47 -7.40 -7.53
C LYS A 144 -35.73 -8.09 -8.06
N LEU A 145 -36.55 -7.41 -8.85
CA LEU A 145 -37.76 -7.97 -9.46
C LEU A 145 -37.44 -9.14 -10.40
N MET A 146 -36.35 -9.05 -11.19
CA MET A 146 -35.87 -10.13 -12.04
C MET A 146 -35.41 -11.33 -11.21
N ASN A 147 -34.68 -11.10 -10.11
CA ASN A 147 -34.23 -12.16 -9.21
C ASN A 147 -35.41 -12.89 -8.53
N THR A 148 -36.42 -12.16 -8.07
CA THR A 148 -37.66 -12.78 -7.54
C THR A 148 -38.39 -13.60 -8.59
N LYS A 149 -38.51 -13.11 -9.84
CA LYS A 149 -39.10 -13.90 -10.94
C LYS A 149 -38.32 -15.18 -11.21
N LEU A 150 -36.99 -15.11 -11.20
CA LEU A 150 -36.11 -16.26 -11.42
C LEU A 150 -36.19 -17.27 -10.26
N GLN A 151 -36.22 -16.80 -9.02
CA GLN A 151 -36.43 -17.65 -7.84
C GLN A 151 -37.76 -18.40 -7.91
N ASN A 152 -38.87 -17.72 -8.18
CA ASN A 152 -40.19 -18.35 -8.31
C ASN A 152 -40.21 -19.42 -9.43
N ALA A 153 -39.48 -19.20 -10.53
CA ALA A 153 -39.33 -20.18 -11.61
C ALA A 153 -38.50 -21.41 -11.20
N TYR A 154 -37.44 -21.21 -10.41
CA TYR A 154 -36.68 -22.32 -9.81
C TYR A 154 -37.53 -23.12 -8.82
N GLU A 155 -38.28 -22.45 -7.94
CA GLU A 155 -39.18 -23.11 -6.98
C GLU A 155 -40.26 -23.94 -7.68
N HIS A 156 -40.86 -23.42 -8.76
CA HIS A 156 -41.77 -24.18 -9.62
C HIS A 156 -41.10 -25.43 -10.20
N LYS A 157 -39.91 -25.30 -10.80
CA LYS A 157 -39.19 -26.46 -11.38
C LYS A 157 -38.73 -27.47 -10.33
N LEU A 158 -38.45 -27.04 -9.11
CA LEU A 158 -38.12 -27.92 -7.99
C LEU A 158 -39.36 -28.73 -7.53
N SER A 159 -40.54 -28.09 -7.50
CA SER A 159 -41.83 -28.76 -7.27
C SER A 159 -42.18 -29.76 -8.38
N GLU A 160 -41.98 -29.38 -9.65
CA GLU A 160 -42.18 -30.23 -10.83
C GLU A 160 -41.29 -31.49 -10.79
N LEU A 161 -40.01 -31.33 -10.44
CA LEU A 161 -39.09 -32.45 -10.22
C LEU A 161 -39.48 -33.34 -9.02
N ALA A 162 -40.10 -32.78 -7.98
CA ALA A 162 -40.62 -33.56 -6.85
C ALA A 162 -41.86 -34.39 -7.26
N ALA A 163 -42.75 -33.83 -8.08
CA ALA A 163 -43.89 -34.55 -8.63
C ALA A 163 -43.44 -35.71 -9.55
N LEU A 164 -42.54 -35.45 -10.50
CA LEU A 164 -41.98 -36.47 -11.39
C LEU A 164 -41.25 -37.60 -10.64
N LYS A 165 -40.51 -37.27 -9.56
CA LYS A 165 -39.90 -38.30 -8.69
C LYS A 165 -40.94 -39.18 -7.99
N LYS A 166 -42.07 -38.60 -7.56
CA LYS A 166 -43.18 -39.35 -6.93
C LYS A 166 -43.90 -40.26 -7.93
N GLU A 167 -43.93 -39.90 -9.21
CA GLU A 167 -44.48 -40.72 -10.29
C GLU A 167 -43.52 -41.83 -10.74
N LEU A 168 -42.20 -41.54 -10.75
CA LEU A 168 -41.15 -42.53 -10.94
C LEU A 168 -41.17 -43.62 -9.85
N GLU A 169 -41.42 -43.26 -8.58
CA GLU A 169 -41.48 -44.27 -7.51
C GLU A 169 -42.73 -45.16 -7.62
N LYS A 170 -43.91 -44.59 -7.91
CA LYS A 170 -45.13 -45.37 -8.21
C LYS A 170 -44.92 -46.36 -9.36
N THR A 171 -44.25 -45.94 -10.44
CA THR A 171 -44.02 -46.81 -11.60
C THR A 171 -43.02 -47.93 -11.29
N LYS A 172 -42.03 -47.70 -10.41
CA LYS A 172 -41.21 -48.79 -9.84
C LYS A 172 -42.04 -49.75 -8.98
N GLU A 173 -42.90 -49.25 -8.09
CA GLU A 173 -43.78 -50.09 -7.25
C GLU A 173 -44.68 -50.99 -8.10
N ILE A 174 -45.26 -50.44 -9.17
CA ILE A 174 -46.06 -51.20 -10.15
C ILE A 174 -45.20 -52.26 -10.86
N ASN A 175 -44.01 -51.89 -11.34
CA ASN A 175 -43.11 -52.85 -12.01
C ASN A 175 -42.65 -53.99 -11.06
N GLN A 176 -42.31 -53.68 -9.81
CA GLN A 176 -41.96 -54.70 -8.80
C GLN A 176 -43.13 -55.64 -8.49
N SER A 177 -44.36 -55.13 -8.49
CA SER A 177 -45.59 -55.94 -8.36
C SER A 177 -45.80 -56.86 -9.57
N ILE A 178 -45.58 -56.35 -10.79
CA ILE A 178 -45.63 -57.13 -12.03
C ILE A 178 -44.55 -58.22 -12.04
N ASP A 179 -43.30 -57.90 -11.69
CA ASP A 179 -42.19 -58.85 -11.60
C ASP A 179 -42.47 -59.96 -10.56
N ALA A 180 -43.02 -59.59 -9.39
CA ALA A 180 -43.43 -60.56 -8.37
C ALA A 180 -44.55 -61.50 -8.88
N SER A 181 -45.52 -60.95 -9.60
CA SER A 181 -46.60 -61.72 -10.23
C SER A 181 -46.08 -62.67 -11.32
N LEU A 182 -45.26 -62.18 -12.25
CA LEU A 182 -44.60 -62.97 -13.30
C LEU A 182 -43.71 -64.07 -12.73
N LYS A 183 -42.99 -63.80 -11.63
CA LYS A 183 -42.17 -64.79 -10.94
C LYS A 183 -43.03 -65.87 -10.26
N SER A 184 -44.21 -65.52 -9.76
CA SER A 184 -45.19 -66.46 -9.20
C SER A 184 -45.77 -67.37 -10.29
N THR A 185 -46.25 -66.80 -11.41
CA THR A 185 -46.80 -67.58 -12.53
C THR A 185 -45.75 -68.45 -13.20
N LEU A 186 -44.52 -67.96 -13.38
CA LEU A 186 -43.37 -68.74 -13.86
C LEU A 186 -43.08 -69.95 -12.95
N ASN A 187 -43.10 -69.77 -11.63
CA ASN A 187 -42.91 -70.87 -10.68
C ASN A 187 -44.07 -71.87 -10.74
N HIS A 188 -45.31 -71.41 -10.90
CA HIS A 188 -46.49 -72.28 -11.03
C HIS A 188 -46.42 -73.14 -12.31
N LEU A 189 -46.18 -72.52 -13.48
CA LEU A 189 -45.98 -73.20 -14.76
C LEU A 189 -44.81 -74.20 -14.72
N LYS A 190 -43.74 -73.88 -13.98
CA LYS A 190 -42.61 -74.79 -13.76
C LYS A 190 -42.99 -76.00 -12.89
N GLY A 191 -43.89 -75.81 -11.92
CA GLY A 191 -44.50 -76.89 -11.14
C GLY A 191 -45.39 -77.80 -12.00
N GLU A 192 -46.31 -77.22 -12.78
CA GLU A 192 -47.14 -77.97 -13.74
C GLU A 192 -46.28 -78.73 -14.76
N SER A 193 -45.22 -78.12 -15.28
CA SER A 193 -44.29 -78.77 -16.21
C SER A 193 -43.61 -80.01 -15.59
N SER A 194 -43.26 -79.97 -14.30
CA SER A 194 -42.74 -81.14 -13.58
C SER A 194 -43.81 -82.21 -13.41
N HIS A 195 -45.03 -81.83 -13.01
CA HIS A 195 -46.15 -82.77 -12.82
C HIS A 195 -46.59 -83.43 -14.15
N LEU A 196 -46.57 -82.68 -15.26
CA LEU A 196 -46.83 -83.21 -16.60
C LEU A 196 -45.71 -84.17 -17.06
N LYS A 197 -44.45 -83.92 -16.68
CA LYS A 197 -43.34 -84.84 -16.93
C LYS A 197 -43.52 -86.16 -16.17
N GLU A 198 -43.86 -86.11 -14.88
CA GLU A 198 -44.15 -87.30 -14.07
C GLU A 198 -45.36 -88.08 -14.61
N GLN A 199 -46.44 -87.40 -14.98
CA GLN A 199 -47.58 -88.04 -15.65
C GLN A 199 -47.20 -88.68 -16.99
N ARG A 200 -46.31 -88.06 -17.78
CA ARG A 200 -45.82 -88.62 -19.04
C ARG A 200 -44.98 -89.87 -18.82
N GLU A 201 -44.05 -89.84 -17.87
CA GLU A 201 -43.23 -91.01 -17.50
C GLU A 201 -44.10 -92.17 -16.95
N SER A 202 -45.17 -91.86 -16.22
CA SER A 202 -46.17 -92.84 -15.76
C SER A 202 -46.99 -93.42 -16.92
N ASN A 203 -47.47 -92.59 -17.84
CA ASN A 203 -48.18 -93.04 -19.05
C ASN A 203 -47.30 -93.90 -19.97
N GLU A 204 -46.00 -93.63 -20.05
CA GLU A 204 -45.08 -94.51 -20.77
C GLU A 204 -44.89 -95.87 -20.09
N ARG A 205 -45.00 -95.97 -18.76
CA ARG A 205 -44.99 -97.28 -18.06
C ARG A 205 -46.24 -98.07 -18.43
N LEU A 206 -47.43 -97.50 -18.24
CA LEU A 206 -48.70 -98.13 -18.65
C LEU A 206 -48.71 -98.59 -20.12
N ARG A 207 -48.04 -97.85 -21.03
CA ARG A 207 -47.91 -98.24 -22.44
C ARG A 207 -46.97 -99.42 -22.69
N ARG A 208 -45.93 -99.62 -21.86
CA ARG A 208 -45.09 -100.82 -21.89
C ARG A 208 -45.89 -102.02 -21.39
N ASP A 209 -46.50 -101.88 -20.21
CA ASP A 209 -47.35 -102.90 -19.58
C ASP A 209 -48.46 -103.37 -20.55
N LEU A 210 -49.13 -102.44 -21.24
CA LEU A 210 -50.18 -102.74 -22.23
C LEU A 210 -49.65 -103.50 -23.45
N ASN A 211 -48.46 -103.15 -23.95
CA ASN A 211 -47.83 -103.85 -25.07
C ASN A 211 -47.46 -105.29 -24.68
N GLU A 212 -46.89 -105.51 -23.50
CA GLU A 212 -46.55 -106.84 -22.99
C GLU A 212 -47.79 -107.74 -22.87
N GLN A 213 -48.92 -107.20 -22.39
CA GLN A 213 -50.20 -107.91 -22.39
C GLN A 213 -50.72 -108.20 -23.81
N HIS A 214 -50.46 -107.31 -24.78
CA HIS A 214 -50.92 -107.49 -26.15
C HIS A 214 -50.09 -108.56 -26.91
N GLU A 215 -48.78 -108.66 -26.67
CA GLU A 215 -47.95 -109.74 -27.21
C GLU A 215 -48.37 -111.11 -26.65
N LEU A 216 -48.65 -111.18 -25.34
CA LEU A 216 -49.15 -112.41 -24.70
C LEU A 216 -50.48 -112.89 -25.29
N ASN A 217 -51.37 -111.94 -25.64
CA ASN A 217 -52.69 -112.21 -26.21
C ASN A 217 -52.61 -112.62 -27.70
N GLU A 218 -51.68 -112.06 -28.47
CA GLU A 218 -51.36 -112.53 -29.83
C GLU A 218 -50.83 -113.98 -29.82
N GLN A 219 -49.92 -114.32 -28.89
CA GLN A 219 -49.42 -115.69 -28.74
C GLN A 219 -50.56 -116.67 -28.42
N LEU A 220 -51.49 -116.30 -27.53
CA LEU A 220 -52.66 -117.11 -27.19
C LEU A 220 -53.60 -117.31 -28.39
N LYS A 221 -53.88 -116.26 -29.18
CA LYS A 221 -54.65 -116.37 -30.43
C LYS A 221 -54.01 -117.32 -31.43
N LEU A 222 -52.67 -117.27 -31.57
CA LEU A 222 -51.94 -118.16 -32.47
C LEU A 222 -52.14 -119.63 -32.08
N GLN A 223 -52.11 -119.93 -30.79
CA GLN A 223 -52.40 -121.26 -30.23
C GLN A 223 -53.85 -121.69 -30.50
N CYS A 224 -54.83 -120.81 -30.28
CA CYS A 224 -56.23 -121.11 -30.58
C CYS A 224 -56.46 -121.36 -32.08
N LYS A 225 -55.80 -120.61 -32.97
CA LYS A 225 -55.94 -120.79 -34.42
C LYS A 225 -55.44 -122.15 -34.90
N GLN A 226 -54.33 -122.64 -34.33
CA GLN A 226 -53.77 -123.96 -34.63
C GLN A 226 -54.69 -125.13 -34.23
N LEU A 227 -55.65 -124.91 -33.32
CA LEU A 227 -56.64 -125.92 -32.93
C LEU A 227 -57.88 -125.92 -33.85
N THR A 228 -58.23 -124.79 -34.46
CA THR A 228 -59.44 -124.65 -35.30
C THR A 228 -59.23 -125.20 -36.72
N GLU A 229 -58.02 -125.13 -37.27
CA GLU A 229 -57.72 -125.55 -38.65
C GLU A 229 -57.74 -127.08 -38.87
N ALA A 230 -58.01 -127.87 -37.82
CA ALA A 230 -58.09 -129.33 -37.86
C ALA A 230 -59.49 -129.91 -38.13
N ALA A 231 -60.55 -129.08 -38.18
CA ALA A 231 -61.93 -129.58 -38.15
C ALA A 231 -62.94 -128.78 -38.99
N GLN A 232 -62.93 -128.97 -40.32
CA GLN A 232 -64.13 -129.35 -41.11
C GLN A 232 -63.84 -129.41 -42.62
N ALA A 233 -64.18 -130.54 -43.24
CA ALA A 233 -64.27 -130.69 -44.70
C ALA A 233 -65.39 -131.68 -45.04
N ILE A 234 -66.34 -131.23 -45.87
CA ILE A 234 -67.16 -131.96 -46.86
C ILE A 234 -68.32 -131.03 -47.29
N PRO A 235 -68.50 -130.76 -48.59
CA PRO A 235 -69.66 -130.04 -49.11
C PRO A 235 -70.78 -131.00 -49.56
N THR A 236 -71.99 -130.46 -49.71
CA THR A 236 -73.04 -131.03 -50.59
C THR A 236 -73.85 -129.89 -51.20
N ASP A 237 -74.08 -129.98 -52.50
CA ASP A 237 -74.78 -128.98 -53.32
C ASP A 237 -76.33 -129.09 -53.20
N ASP A 238 -77.05 -128.06 -53.66
CA ASP A 238 -78.34 -128.27 -54.35
C ASP A 238 -78.73 -127.04 -55.22
N GLU A 239 -78.92 -127.24 -56.52
CA GLU A 239 -78.94 -126.16 -57.53
C GLU A 239 -80.31 -125.47 -57.70
N HIS A 240 -80.98 -125.14 -56.60
CA HIS A 240 -82.20 -124.32 -56.60
C HIS A 240 -82.04 -122.96 -55.89
N ALA A 241 -80.89 -122.72 -55.24
CA ALA A 241 -80.59 -121.43 -54.62
C ALA A 241 -80.12 -120.36 -55.63
N GLN A 242 -79.35 -120.72 -56.67
CA GLN A 242 -78.62 -119.79 -57.55
C GLN A 242 -79.46 -118.61 -58.12
N ALA A 243 -80.73 -118.83 -58.47
CA ALA A 243 -81.59 -117.76 -59.02
C ALA A 243 -82.10 -116.77 -57.95
N PHE A 244 -82.29 -117.23 -56.72
CA PHE A 244 -82.64 -116.35 -55.59
C PHE A 244 -81.38 -115.70 -55.01
N ASP A 245 -80.28 -116.46 -54.93
CA ASP A 245 -78.97 -115.99 -54.48
C ASP A 245 -78.41 -114.91 -55.40
N THR A 246 -78.49 -115.04 -56.72
CA THR A 246 -78.02 -113.98 -57.64
C THR A 246 -78.77 -112.67 -57.40
N LEU A 247 -80.11 -112.69 -57.35
CA LEU A 247 -80.90 -111.49 -57.08
C LEU A 247 -80.68 -110.94 -55.66
N HIS A 248 -80.54 -111.81 -54.66
CA HIS A 248 -80.26 -111.44 -53.28
C HIS A 248 -78.85 -110.85 -53.11
N ASN A 249 -77.86 -111.41 -53.80
CA ASN A 249 -76.48 -110.91 -53.85
C ASN A 249 -76.38 -109.59 -54.62
N GLU A 250 -77.12 -109.39 -55.71
CA GLU A 250 -77.22 -108.10 -56.38
C GLU A 250 -77.87 -107.03 -55.48
N HIS A 251 -78.99 -107.36 -54.83
CA HIS A 251 -79.64 -106.48 -53.86
C HIS A 251 -78.72 -106.14 -52.68
N ASN A 252 -78.02 -107.14 -52.12
CA ASN A 252 -77.07 -106.94 -51.02
C ASN A 252 -75.82 -106.17 -51.48
N ALA A 253 -75.35 -106.35 -52.71
CA ALA A 253 -74.25 -105.57 -53.28
C ALA A 253 -74.65 -104.12 -53.56
N LEU A 254 -75.89 -103.86 -54.00
CA LEU A 254 -76.44 -102.51 -54.13
C LEU A 254 -76.63 -101.85 -52.76
N LYS A 255 -77.11 -102.60 -51.76
CA LYS A 255 -77.21 -102.15 -50.36
C LYS A 255 -75.83 -101.84 -49.76
N GLY A 256 -74.82 -102.67 -50.03
CA GLY A 256 -73.43 -102.45 -49.63
C GLY A 256 -72.80 -101.23 -50.31
N LYS A 257 -73.07 -101.02 -51.60
CA LYS A 257 -72.69 -99.79 -52.32
C LYS A 257 -73.35 -98.56 -51.69
N LEU A 258 -74.64 -98.64 -51.35
CA LEU A 258 -75.37 -97.55 -50.70
C LEU A 258 -74.78 -97.21 -49.32
N THR A 259 -74.49 -98.21 -48.46
CA THR A 259 -73.85 -97.97 -47.16
C THR A 259 -72.45 -97.39 -47.31
N ASN A 260 -71.64 -97.91 -48.23
CA ASN A 260 -70.30 -97.36 -48.49
C ASN A 260 -70.37 -95.89 -48.94
N ILE A 261 -71.33 -95.53 -49.81
CA ILE A 261 -71.56 -94.14 -50.24
C ILE A 261 -72.06 -93.27 -49.08
N GLN A 262 -72.87 -93.81 -48.16
CA GLN A 262 -73.30 -93.08 -46.95
C GLN A 262 -72.13 -92.82 -45.98
N ASP A 263 -71.27 -93.81 -45.75
CA ASP A 263 -70.08 -93.67 -44.89
C ASP A 263 -69.01 -92.76 -45.52
N GLU A 264 -68.83 -92.81 -46.84
CA GLU A 264 -68.00 -91.85 -47.58
C GLU A 264 -68.56 -90.42 -47.47
N ASN A 265 -69.88 -90.24 -47.66
CA ASN A 265 -70.53 -88.94 -47.46
C ASN A 265 -70.40 -88.43 -46.02
N LYS A 266 -70.43 -89.32 -45.03
CA LYS A 266 -70.20 -88.98 -43.62
C LYS A 266 -68.76 -88.54 -43.38
N LEU A 267 -67.78 -89.30 -43.88
CA LEU A 267 -66.35 -88.97 -43.78
C LEU A 267 -66.01 -87.66 -44.50
N LEU A 268 -66.63 -87.39 -45.66
CA LEU A 268 -66.45 -86.12 -46.38
C LEU A 268 -67.04 -84.93 -45.62
N ARG A 269 -68.19 -85.08 -44.95
CA ARG A 269 -68.75 -84.04 -44.07
C ARG A 269 -67.87 -83.77 -42.86
N GLU A 270 -67.27 -84.81 -42.28
CA GLU A 270 -66.38 -84.71 -41.13
C GLU A 270 -65.05 -84.05 -41.50
N LYS A 271 -64.48 -84.41 -42.66
CA LYS A 271 -63.32 -83.70 -43.25
C LYS A 271 -63.62 -82.24 -43.59
N LEU A 272 -64.81 -81.94 -44.14
CA LEU A 272 -65.21 -80.57 -44.43
C LEU A 272 -65.30 -79.74 -43.14
N LYS A 273 -65.92 -80.30 -42.08
CA LYS A 273 -66.00 -79.67 -40.76
C LYS A 273 -64.60 -79.40 -40.16
N SER A 274 -63.69 -80.38 -40.20
CA SER A 274 -62.29 -80.18 -39.78
C SER A 274 -61.62 -79.08 -40.59
N SER A 275 -61.81 -79.07 -41.91
CA SER A 275 -61.22 -78.05 -42.78
C SER A 275 -61.78 -76.64 -42.54
N ASP A 276 -63.05 -76.51 -42.13
CA ASP A 276 -63.63 -75.21 -41.74
C ASP A 276 -63.14 -74.77 -40.35
N GLU A 277 -62.92 -75.71 -39.42
CA GLU A 277 -62.32 -75.44 -38.11
C GLU A 277 -60.86 -74.98 -38.24
N ASP A 278 -60.06 -75.65 -39.08
CA ASP A 278 -58.69 -75.25 -39.43
C ASP A 278 -58.67 -73.87 -40.13
N ARG A 279 -59.59 -73.62 -41.07
CA ARG A 279 -59.73 -72.34 -41.76
C ARG A 279 -60.04 -71.21 -40.78
N LEU A 280 -60.95 -71.44 -39.83
CA LEU A 280 -61.31 -70.48 -38.79
C LEU A 280 -60.13 -70.21 -37.84
N ALA A 281 -59.34 -71.24 -37.49
CA ALA A 281 -58.15 -71.09 -36.68
C ALA A 281 -57.09 -70.21 -37.38
N LEU A 282 -56.83 -70.45 -38.67
CA LEU A 282 -55.93 -69.63 -39.48
C LEU A 282 -56.41 -68.17 -39.62
N GLU A 283 -57.71 -67.97 -39.83
CA GLU A 283 -58.33 -66.63 -39.93
C GLU A 283 -58.17 -65.83 -38.62
N ASN A 284 -58.37 -66.46 -37.46
CA ASN A 284 -58.09 -65.87 -36.15
C ASN A 284 -56.60 -65.57 -35.93
N VAL A 285 -55.69 -66.43 -36.39
CA VAL A 285 -54.23 -66.19 -36.29
C VAL A 285 -53.81 -64.99 -37.15
N ILE A 286 -54.33 -64.87 -38.36
CA ILE A 286 -54.06 -63.75 -39.27
C ILE A 286 -54.55 -62.42 -38.67
N GLU A 287 -55.76 -62.39 -38.09
CA GLU A 287 -56.29 -61.18 -37.47
C GLU A 287 -55.51 -60.80 -36.20
N ASN A 288 -55.05 -61.77 -35.40
CA ASN A 288 -54.15 -61.48 -34.28
C ASN A 288 -52.83 -60.84 -34.74
N PHE A 289 -52.17 -61.39 -35.78
CA PHE A 289 -50.97 -60.78 -36.37
C PHE A 289 -51.23 -59.39 -36.97
N ARG A 290 -52.40 -59.18 -37.56
CA ARG A 290 -52.82 -57.86 -38.06
C ARG A 290 -52.90 -56.84 -36.92
N GLN A 291 -53.48 -57.23 -35.78
CA GLN A 291 -53.60 -56.34 -34.63
C GLN A 291 -52.27 -56.08 -33.93
N THR A 292 -51.36 -57.05 -33.81
CA THR A 292 -50.01 -56.77 -33.28
C THR A 292 -49.26 -55.81 -34.21
N THR A 293 -49.28 -56.05 -35.53
CA THR A 293 -48.68 -55.16 -36.53
C THR A 293 -49.22 -53.72 -36.46
N MET A 294 -50.52 -53.55 -36.18
CA MET A 294 -51.13 -52.22 -35.99
C MET A 294 -50.65 -51.54 -34.70
N ARG A 295 -50.61 -52.28 -33.58
CA ARG A 295 -50.10 -51.76 -32.28
C ARG A 295 -48.62 -51.36 -32.40
N GLU A 296 -47.79 -52.18 -33.04
CA GLU A 296 -46.38 -51.91 -33.29
C GLU A 296 -46.16 -50.67 -34.18
N LYS A 297 -47.01 -50.46 -35.19
CA LYS A 297 -46.99 -49.24 -36.01
C LYS A 297 -47.36 -48.00 -35.19
N GLU A 298 -48.35 -48.09 -34.30
CA GLU A 298 -48.72 -46.98 -33.41
C GLU A 298 -47.61 -46.66 -32.40
N THR A 299 -46.96 -47.65 -31.80
CA THR A 299 -45.83 -47.41 -30.88
C THR A 299 -44.62 -46.86 -31.63
N THR A 300 -44.33 -47.36 -32.82
CA THR A 300 -43.23 -46.84 -33.67
C THR A 300 -43.49 -45.40 -34.08
N LYS A 301 -44.74 -45.04 -34.42
CA LYS A 301 -45.10 -43.66 -34.73
C LYS A 301 -44.94 -42.74 -33.52
N LYS A 302 -45.46 -43.13 -32.35
CA LYS A 302 -45.31 -42.35 -31.11
C LYS A 302 -43.82 -42.10 -30.81
N LEU A 303 -43.00 -43.15 -30.87
CA LEU A 303 -41.55 -43.04 -30.64
C LEU A 303 -40.83 -42.11 -31.65
N TYR A 304 -41.32 -42.03 -32.89
CA TYR A 304 -40.82 -41.09 -33.90
C TYR A 304 -41.29 -39.64 -33.62
N ASP A 305 -42.57 -39.45 -33.29
CA ASP A 305 -43.14 -38.15 -32.93
C ASP A 305 -42.45 -37.59 -31.65
N ASP A 306 -42.16 -38.44 -30.66
CA ASP A 306 -41.40 -38.13 -29.44
C ASP A 306 -39.93 -37.77 -29.74
N LEU A 307 -39.26 -38.51 -30.63
CA LEU A 307 -37.88 -38.23 -31.07
C LEU A 307 -37.78 -36.87 -31.79
N LEU A 308 -38.81 -36.50 -32.56
CA LEU A 308 -38.88 -35.21 -33.23
C LEU A 308 -38.98 -34.07 -32.21
N ALA A 309 -39.88 -34.19 -31.22
CA ALA A 309 -40.05 -33.22 -30.16
C ALA A 309 -38.79 -33.03 -29.30
N ALA A 310 -38.10 -34.13 -28.96
CA ALA A 310 -36.82 -34.07 -28.24
C ALA A 310 -35.76 -33.28 -29.04
N ARG A 311 -35.68 -33.47 -30.35
CA ARG A 311 -34.75 -32.76 -31.23
C ARG A 311 -35.06 -31.26 -31.37
N GLU A 312 -36.34 -30.87 -31.31
CA GLU A 312 -36.73 -29.46 -31.24
C GLU A 312 -36.34 -28.84 -29.89
N GLN A 313 -36.52 -29.57 -28.79
CA GLN A 313 -36.10 -29.15 -27.46
C GLN A 313 -34.57 -28.96 -27.35
N ASP A 314 -33.78 -29.88 -27.90
CA ASP A 314 -32.31 -29.76 -27.98
C ASP A 314 -31.88 -28.50 -28.76
N SER A 315 -32.59 -28.15 -29.83
CA SER A 315 -32.33 -26.94 -30.62
C SER A 315 -32.52 -25.65 -29.79
N VAL A 316 -33.58 -25.63 -28.97
CA VAL A 316 -33.86 -24.50 -28.05
C VAL A 316 -32.82 -24.42 -26.94
N GLU A 317 -32.47 -25.53 -26.29
CA GLU A 317 -31.49 -25.51 -25.20
C GLU A 317 -30.06 -25.22 -25.72
N MET A 318 -29.69 -25.68 -26.92
CA MET A 318 -28.44 -25.26 -27.59
C MET A 318 -28.40 -23.76 -27.90
N SER A 319 -29.56 -23.14 -28.21
CA SER A 319 -29.66 -21.70 -28.42
C SER A 319 -29.52 -20.94 -27.09
N ARG A 320 -30.11 -21.47 -26.01
CA ARG A 320 -29.96 -20.95 -24.65
C ARG A 320 -28.53 -21.06 -24.12
N LEU A 321 -27.84 -22.17 -24.36
CA LEU A 321 -26.44 -22.37 -23.98
C LEU A 321 -25.52 -21.34 -24.64
N LYS A 322 -25.70 -21.04 -25.94
CA LYS A 322 -24.97 -19.96 -26.63
C LYS A 322 -25.22 -18.58 -26.00
N GLN A 323 -26.45 -18.31 -25.55
CA GLN A 323 -26.76 -17.05 -24.86
C GLN A 323 -26.10 -16.97 -23.48
N ILE A 324 -25.99 -18.09 -22.76
CA ILE A 324 -25.27 -18.19 -21.48
C ILE A 324 -23.76 -18.01 -21.70
N GLU A 325 -23.19 -18.65 -22.73
CA GLU A 325 -21.78 -18.50 -23.12
C GLU A 325 -21.43 -17.04 -23.48
N PHE A 326 -22.29 -16.36 -24.25
CA PHE A 326 -22.14 -14.94 -24.55
C PHE A 326 -22.11 -14.08 -23.28
N LEU A 327 -23.08 -14.28 -22.37
CA LEU A 327 -23.16 -13.54 -21.10
C LEU A 327 -21.99 -13.84 -20.16
N TYR A 328 -21.49 -15.09 -20.16
CA TYR A 328 -20.29 -15.48 -19.40
C TYR A 328 -19.04 -14.77 -19.94
N ASN A 329 -18.85 -14.75 -21.26
CA ASN A 329 -17.72 -14.07 -21.89
C ASN A 329 -17.75 -12.55 -21.68
N GLN A 330 -18.94 -11.92 -21.73
CA GLN A 330 -19.10 -10.50 -21.36
C GLN A 330 -18.73 -10.27 -19.88
N THR A 331 -19.26 -11.10 -18.97
CA THR A 331 -18.95 -11.01 -17.53
C THR A 331 -17.44 -11.17 -17.27
N LEU A 332 -16.75 -12.00 -18.05
CA LEU A 332 -15.31 -12.22 -17.93
C LEU A 332 -14.50 -11.02 -18.44
N ALA A 333 -14.97 -10.32 -19.47
CA ALA A 333 -14.40 -9.04 -19.91
C ALA A 333 -14.63 -7.92 -18.87
N ASP A 334 -15.85 -7.76 -18.37
CA ASP A 334 -16.20 -6.77 -17.34
C ASP A 334 -15.33 -6.95 -16.07
N ASN A 335 -15.04 -8.19 -15.70
CA ASN A 335 -14.12 -8.53 -14.60
C ASN A 335 -12.65 -8.20 -14.89
N ALA A 336 -12.22 -8.21 -16.15
CA ALA A 336 -10.86 -7.81 -16.54
C ALA A 336 -10.69 -6.28 -16.44
N ASP A 337 -11.71 -5.51 -16.83
CA ASP A 337 -11.72 -4.06 -16.69
C ASP A 337 -11.83 -3.62 -15.23
N LEU A 338 -12.65 -4.30 -14.41
CA LEU A 338 -12.72 -4.07 -12.97
C LEU A 338 -11.34 -4.25 -12.30
N ARG A 339 -10.55 -5.25 -12.71
CA ARG A 339 -9.18 -5.45 -12.22
C ARG A 339 -8.23 -4.30 -12.62
N GLN A 340 -8.36 -3.77 -13.83
CA GLN A 340 -7.58 -2.59 -14.26
C GLN A 340 -7.96 -1.33 -13.47
N LEU A 341 -9.22 -1.19 -13.04
CA LEU A 341 -9.65 -0.09 -12.17
C LEU A 341 -9.10 -0.24 -10.75
N LEU A 342 -9.17 -1.45 -10.16
CA LEU A 342 -8.59 -1.73 -8.84
C LEU A 342 -7.06 -1.55 -8.80
N GLU A 343 -6.35 -1.91 -9.88
CA GLU A 343 -4.91 -1.65 -10.02
C GLU A 343 -4.60 -0.15 -10.05
N LYS A 344 -5.39 0.66 -10.76
CA LYS A 344 -5.28 2.13 -10.74
C LYS A 344 -5.62 2.73 -9.38
N GLU A 345 -6.61 2.19 -8.68
CA GLU A 345 -6.97 2.59 -7.32
C GLU A 345 -5.81 2.30 -6.34
N HIS A 346 -5.17 1.13 -6.46
CA HIS A 346 -4.00 0.78 -5.66
C HIS A 346 -2.83 1.74 -5.91
N GLN A 347 -2.55 2.09 -7.16
CA GLN A 347 -1.52 3.08 -7.52
C GLN A 347 -1.85 4.48 -6.99
N LEU A 348 -3.11 4.92 -7.05
CA LEU A 348 -3.57 6.18 -6.46
C LEU A 348 -3.43 6.18 -4.93
N LEU A 349 -3.72 5.07 -4.27
CA LEU A 349 -3.54 4.91 -2.83
C LEU A 349 -2.05 4.93 -2.44
N GLU A 350 -1.19 4.26 -3.20
CA GLU A 350 0.27 4.26 -2.97
C GLU A 350 0.88 5.65 -3.15
N LEU A 351 0.45 6.41 -4.17
CA LEU A 351 0.82 7.81 -4.37
C LEU A 351 0.32 8.70 -3.21
N THR A 352 -0.90 8.46 -2.72
CA THR A 352 -1.48 9.19 -1.58
C THR A 352 -0.72 8.89 -0.28
N GLN A 353 -0.32 7.64 -0.06
CA GLN A 353 0.52 7.23 1.06
C GLN A 353 1.89 7.93 1.01
N LYS A 354 2.58 7.89 -0.12
CA LYS A 354 3.87 8.56 -0.34
C LYS A 354 3.79 10.08 -0.19
N LEU A 355 2.67 10.70 -0.56
CA LEU A 355 2.41 12.12 -0.35
C LEU A 355 2.18 12.45 1.13
N THR A 356 1.42 11.61 1.83
CA THR A 356 1.17 11.75 3.29
C THR A 356 2.47 11.59 4.09
N GLU A 357 3.28 10.58 3.75
CA GLU A 357 4.61 10.35 4.33
C GLU A 357 5.52 11.56 4.14
N LYS A 358 5.64 12.09 2.91
CA LYS A 358 6.42 13.29 2.62
C LYS A 358 5.91 14.53 3.35
N ASN A 359 4.60 14.71 3.47
CA ASN A 359 4.03 15.83 4.23
C ASN A 359 4.34 15.72 5.73
N SER A 360 4.32 14.50 6.29
CA SER A 360 4.69 14.25 7.70
C SER A 360 6.18 14.54 7.96
N ILE A 361 7.07 14.12 7.05
CA ILE A 361 8.51 14.44 7.11
C ILE A 361 8.72 15.95 6.99
N LEU A 362 8.12 16.61 5.99
CA LEU A 362 8.27 18.04 5.77
C LEU A 362 7.71 18.88 6.94
N GLN A 363 6.66 18.41 7.62
CA GLN A 363 6.16 19.03 8.85
C GLN A 363 7.17 18.86 10.00
N SER A 364 7.74 17.67 10.19
CA SER A 364 8.80 17.44 11.20
C SER A 364 10.04 18.31 10.94
N ASP A 365 10.48 18.41 9.69
CA ASP A 365 11.61 19.26 9.29
C ASP A 365 11.30 20.75 9.53
N TYR A 366 10.07 21.19 9.25
CA TYR A 366 9.60 22.56 9.53
C TYR A 366 9.56 22.86 11.03
N GLU A 367 9.04 21.95 11.85
CA GLU A 367 9.01 22.09 13.31
C GLU A 367 10.44 22.13 13.89
N GLN A 368 11.36 21.30 13.39
CA GLN A 368 12.78 21.33 13.76
C GLN A 368 13.47 22.65 13.36
N LEU A 369 13.20 23.15 12.14
CA LEU A 369 13.70 24.46 11.67
C LEU A 369 13.13 25.62 12.49
N GLN A 370 11.86 25.56 12.89
CA GLN A 370 11.23 26.57 13.73
C GLN A 370 11.82 26.60 15.14
N LEU A 371 12.12 25.43 15.72
CA LEU A 371 12.83 25.32 17.00
C LEU A 371 14.26 25.88 16.90
N LEU A 372 15.01 25.53 15.85
CA LEU A 372 16.36 26.04 15.63
C LEU A 372 16.36 27.57 15.42
N HIS A 373 15.45 28.10 14.60
CA HIS A 373 15.27 29.54 14.43
C HIS A 373 14.98 30.25 15.76
N LYS A 374 14.12 29.66 16.60
CA LYS A 374 13.79 30.22 17.92
C LYS A 374 15.02 30.28 18.84
N GLY A 375 15.86 29.22 18.84
CA GLY A 375 17.13 29.21 19.56
C GLY A 375 18.09 30.30 19.08
N THR A 376 18.36 30.35 17.78
CA THR A 376 19.21 31.38 17.16
C THR A 376 18.68 32.80 17.43
N SER A 377 17.35 33.00 17.47
CA SER A 377 16.74 34.29 17.81
C SER A 377 17.01 34.69 19.27
N THR A 378 16.89 33.75 20.23
CA THR A 378 17.21 34.02 21.64
C THR A 378 18.70 34.25 21.87
N ASP A 379 19.57 33.57 21.13
CA ASP A 379 21.02 33.77 21.17
C ASP A 379 21.40 35.14 20.59
N PHE A 380 20.77 35.54 19.48
CA PHE A 380 20.94 36.88 18.90
C PHE A 380 20.50 37.99 19.87
N GLU A 381 19.34 37.85 20.52
CA GLU A 381 18.90 38.78 21.58
C GLU A 381 19.90 38.86 22.75
N CYS A 382 20.48 37.73 23.15
CA CYS A 382 21.49 37.68 24.22
C CYS A 382 22.76 38.42 23.80
N ILE A 383 23.27 38.14 22.59
CA ILE A 383 24.43 38.82 22.00
C ILE A 383 24.16 40.32 21.84
N GLN A 384 22.95 40.74 21.47
CA GLN A 384 22.59 42.16 21.40
C GLN A 384 22.67 42.83 22.79
N LYS A 385 22.08 42.23 23.82
CA LYS A 385 22.12 42.76 25.20
C LYS A 385 23.57 42.88 25.70
N ILE A 386 24.41 41.87 25.45
CA ILE A 386 25.86 41.90 25.78
C ILE A 386 26.57 43.04 25.03
N ASN A 387 26.26 43.28 23.75
CA ASN A 387 26.83 44.40 22.98
C ASN A 387 26.39 45.77 23.53
N GLU A 388 25.15 45.90 24.01
CA GLU A 388 24.63 47.13 24.61
C GLU A 388 25.27 47.40 25.99
N GLU A 389 25.46 46.37 26.81
CA GLU A 389 26.22 46.44 28.06
C GLU A 389 27.70 46.82 27.82
N GLN A 390 28.35 46.20 26.83
CA GLN A 390 29.73 46.53 26.45
C GLN A 390 29.85 47.98 25.96
N LYS A 391 28.93 48.46 25.12
CA LYS A 391 28.89 49.89 24.70
C LYS A 391 28.72 50.82 25.90
N SER A 392 27.83 50.50 26.84
CA SER A 392 27.66 51.26 28.09
C SER A 392 28.95 51.29 28.91
N GLN A 393 29.69 50.18 28.98
CA GLN A 393 30.93 50.10 29.73
C GLN A 393 32.09 50.84 29.04
N ILE A 394 32.18 50.79 27.71
CA ILE A 394 33.13 51.60 26.92
C ILE A 394 32.88 53.09 27.16
N ALA A 395 31.63 53.56 27.06
CA ALA A 395 31.30 54.96 27.30
C ALA A 395 31.64 55.43 28.73
N LYS A 396 31.56 54.57 29.75
CA LYS A 396 32.05 54.88 31.11
C LYS A 396 33.58 55.03 31.15
N LEU A 397 34.31 54.12 30.50
CA LEU A 397 35.77 54.17 30.43
C LEU A 397 36.25 55.41 29.67
N GLU A 398 35.62 55.77 28.55
CA GLU A 398 35.93 57.00 27.78
C GLU A 398 35.73 58.27 28.62
N ASN A 399 34.67 58.33 29.44
CA ASN A 399 34.43 59.46 30.34
C ASN A 399 35.47 59.53 31.49
N ILE A 400 35.86 58.39 32.05
CA ILE A 400 36.94 58.32 33.06
C ILE A 400 38.28 58.74 32.43
N GLU A 401 38.59 58.24 31.24
CA GLU A 401 39.82 58.58 30.53
C GLU A 401 39.87 60.07 30.19
N LYS A 402 38.76 60.66 29.72
CA LYS A 402 38.65 62.10 29.49
C LYS A 402 38.89 62.89 30.79
N SER A 403 38.28 62.49 31.90
CA SER A 403 38.49 63.15 33.19
C SER A 403 39.95 63.08 33.66
N LEU A 404 40.63 61.95 33.44
CA LEU A 404 42.06 61.79 33.74
C LEU A 404 42.94 62.63 32.79
N ARG A 405 42.62 62.68 31.49
CA ARG A 405 43.31 63.56 30.52
C ARG A 405 43.18 65.04 30.89
N ASP A 406 42.01 65.46 31.36
CA ASP A 406 41.78 66.85 31.77
C ASP A 406 42.47 67.19 33.11
N GLN A 407 42.50 66.26 34.07
CA GLN A 407 43.34 66.38 35.29
C GLN A 407 44.84 66.45 34.98
N LEU A 408 45.32 65.68 34.00
CA LEU A 408 46.73 65.74 33.55
C LEU A 408 47.09 67.08 32.93
N LYS A 409 46.18 67.71 32.16
CA LYS A 409 46.38 69.09 31.66
C LYS A 409 46.44 70.09 32.80
N GLU A 410 45.51 70.03 33.75
CA GLU A 410 45.48 70.94 34.90
C GLU A 410 46.76 70.81 35.75
N LEU A 411 47.31 69.59 35.86
CA LEU A 411 48.57 69.33 36.53
C LEU A 411 49.78 69.86 35.75
N ASP A 412 49.79 69.74 34.42
CA ASP A 412 50.84 70.31 33.57
C ASP A 412 50.79 71.86 33.56
N GLU A 413 49.62 72.48 33.52
CA GLU A 413 49.47 73.93 33.66
C GLU A 413 50.01 74.44 35.02
N LYS A 414 49.75 73.69 36.11
CA LYS A 414 50.33 73.95 37.43
C LYS A 414 51.85 73.77 37.43
N TYR A 415 52.36 72.72 36.78
CA TYR A 415 53.80 72.50 36.64
C TYR A 415 54.49 73.61 35.83
N GLN A 416 53.92 74.00 34.69
CA GLN A 416 54.41 75.10 33.85
C GLN A 416 54.40 76.46 34.58
N THR A 417 53.35 76.75 35.37
CA THR A 417 53.26 78.01 36.13
C THR A 417 54.24 78.04 37.31
N VAL A 418 54.40 76.93 38.05
CA VAL A 418 55.45 76.79 39.06
C VAL A 418 56.84 76.91 38.44
N ASN A 419 57.10 76.30 37.28
CA ASN A 419 58.38 76.40 36.60
C ASN A 419 58.67 77.84 36.12
N LYS A 420 57.66 78.56 35.60
CA LYS A 420 57.79 79.99 35.26
C LYS A 420 58.12 80.86 36.47
N LEU A 421 57.49 80.61 37.63
CA LEU A 421 57.80 81.30 38.89
C LEU A 421 59.22 80.97 39.38
N TYR A 422 59.64 79.71 39.28
CA TYR A 422 61.01 79.28 39.58
C TYR A 422 62.05 79.98 38.69
N GLU A 423 61.85 80.02 37.38
CA GLU A 423 62.72 80.77 36.45
C GLU A 423 62.78 82.27 36.78
N GLN A 424 61.65 82.88 37.16
CA GLN A 424 61.61 84.28 37.59
C GLN A 424 62.39 84.50 38.90
N THR A 425 62.25 83.61 39.89
CA THR A 425 62.97 83.69 41.16
C THR A 425 64.47 83.47 40.97
N VAL A 426 64.88 82.52 40.12
CA VAL A 426 66.29 82.31 39.73
C VAL A 426 66.84 83.58 39.07
N LYS A 427 66.09 84.20 38.14
CA LYS A 427 66.51 85.46 37.51
C LYS A 427 66.64 86.61 38.51
N GLN A 428 65.67 86.80 39.40
CA GLN A 428 65.75 87.83 40.45
C GLN A 428 66.95 87.62 41.38
N TYR A 429 67.21 86.37 41.78
CA TYR A 429 68.40 86.01 42.55
C TYR A 429 69.69 86.36 41.79
N ASP A 430 69.76 86.07 40.48
CA ASP A 430 70.90 86.45 39.65
C ASP A 430 71.04 87.98 39.51
N ASP A 431 69.96 88.73 39.33
CA ASP A 431 69.98 90.20 39.21
C ASP A 431 70.45 90.84 40.54
N SER A 432 69.92 90.42 41.70
CA SER A 432 70.41 90.86 43.02
C SER A 432 71.84 90.42 43.30
N LEU A 433 72.25 89.21 42.87
CA LEU A 433 73.63 88.75 42.99
C LEU A 433 74.58 89.56 42.07
N SER A 434 74.08 90.18 41.00
CA SER A 434 74.83 91.14 40.17
C SER A 434 74.91 92.52 40.82
N GLU A 435 73.83 92.98 41.45
CA GLU A 435 73.79 94.24 42.20
C GLU A 435 74.75 94.22 43.40
N ILE A 436 74.76 93.15 44.20
CA ILE A 436 75.72 92.94 45.29
C ILE A 436 77.17 93.05 44.77
N GLN A 437 77.42 92.64 43.53
CA GLN A 437 78.74 92.71 42.91
C GLN A 437 79.11 94.11 42.42
N THR A 438 78.19 94.84 41.79
CA THR A 438 78.43 96.24 41.41
C THR A 438 78.56 97.14 42.64
N LEU A 439 77.74 96.93 43.68
CA LEU A 439 77.89 97.57 44.99
C LEU A 439 79.24 97.26 45.62
N LYS A 440 79.67 95.98 45.69
CA LYS A 440 80.99 95.63 46.24
C LYS A 440 82.14 96.26 45.44
N LYS A 441 82.05 96.34 44.11
CA LYS A 441 83.01 97.08 43.27
C LYS A 441 83.02 98.58 43.59
N LYS A 442 81.84 99.20 43.75
CA LYS A 442 81.67 100.61 44.12
C LYS A 442 82.20 100.93 45.52
N HIS A 443 81.93 100.07 46.51
CA HIS A 443 82.53 100.18 47.84
C HIS A 443 84.05 100.03 47.78
N GLN A 444 84.59 99.06 47.04
CA GLN A 444 86.04 98.91 46.87
C GLN A 444 86.68 100.13 46.19
N ALA A 445 85.97 100.80 45.27
CA ALA A 445 86.40 102.08 44.68
C ALA A 445 86.37 103.23 45.71
N ASN A 446 85.27 103.40 46.45
CA ASN A 446 85.16 104.41 47.51
C ASN A 446 86.23 104.20 48.60
N THR A 447 86.53 102.97 49.01
CA THR A 447 87.60 102.67 49.96
C THR A 447 88.97 103.05 49.39
N LYS A 448 89.24 102.77 48.10
CA LYS A 448 90.48 103.22 47.44
C LYS A 448 90.59 104.75 47.39
N ASP A 449 89.49 105.47 47.17
CA ASP A 449 89.52 106.93 47.13
C ASP A 449 89.58 107.58 48.53
N LEU A 450 88.97 106.98 49.56
CA LEU A 450 89.22 107.38 50.96
C LEU A 450 90.69 107.17 51.35
N ILE A 451 91.30 106.06 50.93
CA ILE A 451 92.74 105.81 51.12
C ILE A 451 93.58 106.89 50.41
N LYS A 452 93.23 107.27 49.16
CA LYS A 452 93.91 108.40 48.47
C LYS A 452 93.74 109.73 49.20
N GLN A 453 92.55 110.03 49.74
CA GLN A 453 92.30 111.28 50.46
C GLN A 453 93.09 111.34 51.78
N LEU A 454 93.16 110.24 52.53
CA LEU A 454 94.06 110.11 53.69
C LEU A 454 95.53 110.26 53.29
N GLN A 455 95.96 109.65 52.19
CA GLN A 455 97.32 109.81 51.65
C GLN A 455 97.61 111.22 51.11
N GLN A 456 96.61 112.00 50.71
CA GLN A 456 96.76 113.41 50.33
C GLN A 456 96.88 114.34 51.54
N LEU A 457 96.24 114.01 52.67
CA LEU A 457 96.42 114.70 53.95
C LEU A 457 97.73 114.33 54.67
N GLN A 458 98.45 113.31 54.21
CA GLN A 458 99.79 112.93 54.69
C GLN A 458 100.85 112.98 53.58
N LYS A 459 101.13 114.19 53.07
CA LYS A 459 102.33 114.51 52.30
C LYS A 459 103.42 115.19 53.15
N PRO A 460 104.71 115.08 52.77
CA PRO A 460 105.71 114.66 53.75
C PRO A 460 106.49 115.78 54.43
N LYS A 461 106.89 115.52 55.69
CA LYS A 461 108.32 115.58 56.03
C LYS A 461 108.89 114.19 55.81
N SER A 462 109.96 114.09 55.02
CA SER A 462 110.42 112.84 54.42
C SER A 462 111.74 112.37 55.02
N THR A 463 111.84 111.10 55.43
CA THR A 463 113.07 110.28 55.40
C THR A 463 112.81 108.82 55.82
N ASN A 464 113.40 107.89 55.05
CA ASN A 464 114.05 106.63 55.47
C ASN A 464 113.30 105.43 56.10
N ASN A 465 113.92 104.26 55.84
CA ASN A 465 113.92 102.98 56.57
C ASN A 465 112.75 101.97 56.44
N SER A 466 113.02 100.95 55.62
CA SER A 466 113.17 99.53 56.01
C SER A 466 112.06 98.75 56.74
N ASN A 467 111.46 97.81 55.98
CA ASN A 467 110.98 96.46 56.34
C ASN A 467 109.75 96.25 57.29
N GLU A 468 109.12 95.08 57.10
CA GLU A 468 108.13 94.40 57.96
C GLU A 468 106.71 95.00 58.08
N HIS A 469 105.59 94.26 58.11
CA HIS A 469 105.26 92.90 57.61
C HIS A 469 103.71 92.69 57.57
N VAL A 470 103.23 91.68 56.82
CA VAL A 470 101.96 90.91 57.04
C VAL A 470 100.55 91.53 56.70
N SER A 471 99.85 90.90 55.73
CA SER A 471 98.38 90.71 55.62
C SER A 471 97.41 91.91 55.44
N MET A 472 96.13 91.78 55.01
CA MET A 472 95.33 90.66 54.46
C MET A 472 94.13 91.17 53.62
N LEU A 473 93.73 90.42 52.57
CA LEU A 473 92.37 90.08 52.06
C LEU A 473 92.46 89.80 50.53
N LEU A 474 91.99 88.70 49.93
CA LEU A 474 90.81 87.81 50.07
C LEU A 474 89.47 88.31 49.49
N THR A 475 88.90 87.40 48.69
CA THR A 475 87.48 87.22 48.29
C THR A 475 86.89 88.00 47.09
N SER A 476 86.43 87.19 46.11
CA SER A 476 85.28 87.30 45.19
C SER A 476 85.06 88.52 44.26
N GLN A 477 85.12 88.24 42.94
CA GLN A 477 84.00 88.35 41.99
C GLN A 477 84.33 87.48 40.74
N THR A 478 83.62 86.44 40.29
CA THR A 478 82.20 85.97 40.33
C THR A 478 81.37 86.41 39.11
N LYS A 479 80.50 85.51 38.61
CA LYS A 479 79.63 85.58 37.40
C LYS A 479 80.35 85.60 36.04
N HIS A 480 79.76 85.15 34.92
CA HIS A 480 78.46 84.50 34.63
C HIS A 480 78.74 83.18 33.84
N ILE A 481 77.97 82.07 33.83
CA ILE A 481 76.59 81.70 34.23
C ILE A 481 75.49 82.08 33.20
N ALA A 482 74.77 81.07 32.67
CA ALA A 482 73.69 81.14 31.65
C ALA A 482 74.14 81.67 30.26
N ASN A 483 73.63 81.21 29.10
CA ASN A 483 72.42 80.46 28.74
C ASN A 483 72.76 79.11 28.03
N LYS A 484 71.90 78.07 27.92
CA LYS A 484 70.43 77.88 27.93
C LYS A 484 69.75 77.81 26.54
N GLU A 485 70.03 76.72 25.82
CA GLU A 485 69.14 75.98 24.90
C GLU A 485 69.57 74.51 25.05
N ASN A 486 68.79 73.50 25.44
CA ASN A 486 67.35 73.28 25.65
C ASN A 486 66.49 73.09 24.38
N SER A 487 66.05 71.84 24.19
CA SER A 487 64.83 71.38 23.51
C SER A 487 64.56 71.88 22.07
N ASN A 488 64.66 70.97 21.10
CA ASN A 488 63.45 70.30 20.58
C ASN A 488 63.76 69.12 19.64
N ASP A 489 63.60 67.90 20.14
CA ASP A 489 63.22 66.77 19.30
C ASP A 489 61.71 66.89 19.00
N ASN A 490 61.36 67.33 17.81
CA ASN A 490 60.10 67.11 17.07
C ASN A 490 60.21 67.89 15.74
N SER A 491 59.76 67.39 14.59
CA SER A 491 58.43 66.80 14.40
C SER A 491 58.30 66.03 13.07
N SER A 492 57.43 65.01 13.06
CA SER A 492 56.57 64.58 11.93
C SER A 492 57.26 64.09 10.62
N SER A 493 56.80 63.02 9.96
CA SER A 493 55.42 62.55 9.85
C SER A 493 55.28 61.09 9.36
N ARG A 494 54.06 60.55 9.47
CA ARG A 494 53.49 59.33 8.83
C ARG A 494 53.86 57.96 9.41
N GLY A 495 52.83 57.15 9.68
CA GLY A 495 52.88 55.69 9.45
C GLY A 495 52.38 54.79 10.59
N SER A 496 51.24 54.13 10.39
CA SER A 496 50.63 53.16 11.32
C SER A 496 51.50 51.90 11.59
N PRO A 497 51.32 51.21 12.73
CA PRO A 497 52.16 50.07 13.12
C PRO A 497 51.61 48.69 12.69
N THR A 498 52.50 47.77 12.35
CA THR A 498 52.30 46.30 12.49
C THR A 498 53.64 45.59 12.77
N GLY A 499 53.59 44.44 13.48
CA GLY A 499 54.62 43.40 13.38
C GLY A 499 55.76 43.37 14.41
N SER A 500 55.60 42.59 15.48
CA SER A 500 56.64 41.68 16.01
C SER A 500 55.94 40.56 16.80
N PHE A 501 56.10 39.26 16.48
CA PHE A 501 57.29 38.41 16.36
C PHE A 501 57.93 38.02 17.70
N SER A 502 57.67 36.78 18.11
CA SER A 502 58.62 35.86 18.75
C SER A 502 58.09 34.43 18.61
N SER A 503 58.96 33.41 18.64
CA SER A 503 58.65 32.03 18.20
C SER A 503 59.50 31.00 18.98
N LEU A 504 59.44 29.73 18.53
CA LEU A 504 60.13 28.53 19.06
C LEU A 504 59.47 27.93 20.34
N ASN A 505 59.42 26.62 20.61
CA ASN A 505 59.68 25.36 19.88
C ASN A 505 59.00 24.21 20.72
N GLU A 506 58.80 22.93 20.36
CA GLU A 506 58.96 22.06 19.16
C GLU A 506 58.41 20.65 19.55
N ILE A 507 58.62 19.61 18.72
CA ILE A 507 58.46 18.17 19.02
C ILE A 507 57.00 17.65 19.06
N THR A 508 56.52 16.60 18.37
CA THR A 508 56.81 15.77 17.17
C THR A 508 56.13 14.39 17.39
N SER A 509 55.55 13.81 16.33
CA SER A 509 55.28 12.35 16.09
C SER A 509 53.91 11.69 16.41
N LEU A 510 53.53 10.78 15.47
CA LEU A 510 52.54 9.69 15.48
C LEU A 510 51.01 10.06 15.45
N THR A 511 50.08 9.36 14.75
CA THR A 511 50.08 8.55 13.50
C THR A 511 48.64 8.43 12.94
N ILE A 512 48.43 8.77 11.65
CA ILE A 512 47.56 8.22 10.56
C ILE A 512 46.49 7.13 10.91
N PRO A 513 45.28 7.02 10.26
CA PRO A 513 44.55 7.88 9.29
C PRO A 513 43.14 8.33 9.81
N GLY A 514 42.25 9.04 9.09
CA GLY A 514 42.27 9.62 7.73
C GLY A 514 41.08 9.16 6.85
N SER A 515 40.18 10.08 6.47
CA SER A 515 39.08 9.83 5.51
C SER A 515 38.87 11.04 4.57
N ASP A 516 38.58 10.73 3.30
CA ASP A 516 37.92 11.53 2.25
C ASP A 516 38.20 13.03 2.08
N HIS A 517 38.71 13.41 0.89
CA HIS A 517 37.94 14.30 -0.01
C HIS A 517 38.43 14.28 -1.48
N ILE A 518 37.96 15.27 -2.26
CA ILE A 518 38.34 15.65 -3.65
C ILE A 518 37.92 14.69 -4.81
N PRO A 519 37.83 15.14 -6.08
CA PRO A 519 36.49 15.29 -6.68
C PRO A 519 36.34 14.63 -8.07
N ARG A 520 35.23 14.90 -8.78
CA ARG A 520 34.94 14.35 -10.11
C ARG A 520 34.61 15.44 -11.14
N HIS A 521 35.37 15.47 -12.24
CA HIS A 521 35.11 16.29 -13.42
C HIS A 521 34.46 15.47 -14.57
N THR A 522 33.86 16.18 -15.51
CA THR A 522 33.25 15.72 -16.79
C THR A 522 34.29 15.89 -17.95
N PRO A 523 34.02 15.66 -19.27
CA PRO A 523 32.75 15.31 -19.96
C PRO A 523 32.83 14.29 -21.15
N ALA A 524 31.70 14.16 -21.87
CA ALA A 524 31.57 14.06 -23.35
C ALA A 524 31.47 12.69 -24.12
N HIS A 525 30.23 12.43 -24.60
CA HIS A 525 29.80 12.25 -26.02
C HIS A 525 29.68 10.88 -26.76
N GLN A 526 28.49 10.72 -27.40
CA GLN A 526 28.15 10.11 -28.72
C GLN A 526 28.39 8.60 -29.00
N GLN A 527 27.66 7.89 -29.90
CA GLN A 527 26.26 7.96 -30.42
C GLN A 527 25.94 6.66 -31.26
N GLN A 528 24.69 6.48 -31.73
CA GLN A 528 24.26 5.57 -32.85
C GLN A 528 24.37 4.02 -32.66
N GLN A 529 23.67 3.12 -33.40
CA GLN A 529 22.27 3.09 -33.92
C GLN A 529 21.84 1.64 -34.38
N GLN A 530 20.53 1.41 -34.52
CA GLN A 530 19.81 0.50 -35.46
C GLN A 530 19.93 -1.07 -35.52
N GLN A 531 18.76 -1.71 -35.32
CA GLN A 531 18.00 -2.66 -36.20
C GLN A 531 18.56 -4.00 -36.78
N GLN A 532 17.82 -5.07 -36.44
CA GLN A 532 17.18 -6.11 -37.29
C GLN A 532 17.94 -7.19 -38.13
N LEU A 533 17.39 -8.41 -38.01
CA LEU A 533 17.22 -9.50 -39.01
C LEU A 533 18.35 -10.52 -39.31
N LEU A 534 17.88 -11.71 -39.68
CA LEU A 534 18.54 -12.95 -40.18
C LEU A 534 18.41 -12.97 -41.75
N PRO A 535 18.99 -13.91 -42.55
CA PRO A 535 19.43 -15.28 -42.22
C PRO A 535 20.70 -15.83 -42.93
N ASP A 536 20.96 -17.14 -42.80
CA ASP A 536 21.60 -18.18 -43.67
C ASP A 536 22.76 -17.80 -44.65
N GLU A 537 23.79 -18.63 -44.93
CA GLU A 537 23.86 -20.10 -45.10
C GLU A 537 25.19 -20.76 -44.61
N GLU A 538 25.14 -22.10 -44.55
CA GLU A 538 26.20 -23.15 -44.61
C GLU A 538 27.72 -22.83 -44.45
N GLN A 539 28.37 -23.52 -43.50
CA GLN A 539 29.32 -24.60 -43.84
C GLN A 539 29.67 -25.53 -42.66
N GLU A 540 30.27 -26.68 -42.96
CA GLU A 540 30.31 -27.88 -42.10
C GLU A 540 31.54 -28.04 -41.19
N VAL A 541 31.33 -28.78 -40.09
CA VAL A 541 32.29 -29.63 -39.34
C VAL A 541 33.60 -28.99 -38.85
N ILE A 542 33.66 -28.78 -37.53
CA ILE A 542 34.62 -29.48 -36.65
C ILE A 542 34.01 -29.62 -35.25
N VAL A 543 34.23 -30.76 -34.60
CA VAL A 543 33.71 -31.03 -33.25
C VAL A 543 34.45 -30.17 -32.25
N ASN A 544 33.73 -29.29 -31.54
CA ASN A 544 34.22 -28.64 -30.33
C ASN A 544 33.17 -28.82 -29.23
N ILE A 545 33.61 -29.40 -28.10
CA ILE A 545 32.74 -29.71 -26.97
C ILE A 545 32.41 -28.40 -26.25
N VAL A 546 31.19 -27.89 -26.45
CA VAL A 546 30.68 -26.81 -25.62
C VAL A 546 30.21 -27.41 -24.30
N ASP A 547 31.06 -27.31 -23.28
CA ASP A 547 30.63 -27.46 -21.89
C ASP A 547 29.47 -26.47 -21.65
N ILE A 548 28.26 -27.00 -21.53
CA ILE A 548 27.11 -26.24 -21.03
C ILE A 548 27.38 -26.00 -19.55
N ASP A 549 28.06 -24.89 -19.30
CA ASP A 549 28.45 -24.31 -18.02
C ASP A 549 27.52 -24.80 -16.89
N ARG A 550 28.02 -25.77 -16.12
CA ARG A 550 27.21 -26.49 -15.12
C ARG A 550 26.58 -25.52 -14.13
N GLN A 551 27.22 -24.39 -13.86
CA GLN A 551 26.69 -23.36 -12.98
C GLN A 551 25.42 -22.73 -13.56
N LYS A 552 25.36 -22.42 -14.86
CA LYS A 552 24.15 -21.90 -15.51
C LYS A 552 23.00 -22.91 -15.53
N LEU A 553 23.30 -24.20 -15.65
CA LEU A 553 22.28 -25.26 -15.53
C LEU A 553 21.76 -25.38 -14.10
N ILE A 554 22.64 -25.36 -13.10
CA ILE A 554 22.31 -25.34 -11.68
C ILE A 554 21.48 -24.10 -11.32
N ASP A 555 21.87 -22.90 -11.77
CA ASP A 555 21.16 -21.66 -11.49
C ASP A 555 19.76 -21.64 -12.14
N LYS A 556 19.62 -22.18 -13.35
CA LYS A 556 18.32 -22.34 -14.03
C LYS A 556 17.44 -23.35 -13.28
N LEU A 557 18.00 -24.46 -12.82
CA LEU A 557 17.32 -25.48 -12.02
C LEU A 557 16.89 -24.91 -10.65
N LEU A 558 17.76 -24.20 -9.94
CA LEU A 558 17.44 -23.49 -8.69
C LEU A 558 16.37 -22.41 -8.88
N LYS A 559 16.37 -21.71 -10.02
CA LYS A 559 15.33 -20.72 -10.36
C LYS A 559 13.99 -21.39 -10.63
N GLN A 560 13.97 -22.55 -11.29
CA GLN A 560 12.76 -23.37 -11.45
C GLN A 560 12.30 -23.96 -10.11
N GLN A 561 13.20 -24.50 -9.28
CA GLN A 561 12.91 -24.99 -7.92
C GLN A 561 12.18 -23.92 -7.10
N LYS A 562 12.71 -22.68 -7.06
CA LYS A 562 12.11 -21.55 -6.33
C LYS A 562 10.76 -21.09 -6.88
N LEU A 563 10.49 -21.28 -8.18
CA LEU A 563 9.18 -21.00 -8.78
C LEU A 563 8.18 -22.12 -8.48
N LEU A 564 8.62 -23.38 -8.48
CA LEU A 564 7.79 -24.54 -8.14
C LEU A 564 7.43 -24.55 -6.65
N VAL A 565 8.36 -24.25 -5.74
CA VAL A 565 8.09 -24.10 -4.30
C VAL A 565 7.00 -23.04 -4.07
N ARG A 566 7.12 -21.84 -4.66
CA ARG A 566 6.09 -20.80 -4.56
C ARG A 566 4.74 -21.19 -5.16
N ARG A 567 4.73 -22.04 -6.19
CA ARG A 567 3.50 -22.62 -6.73
C ARG A 567 2.90 -23.63 -5.75
N ASN A 568 3.71 -24.42 -5.06
CA ASN A 568 3.26 -25.39 -4.06
C ASN A 568 2.72 -24.69 -2.80
N GLU A 569 3.45 -23.71 -2.25
CA GLU A 569 3.00 -22.83 -1.18
C GLU A 569 1.63 -22.20 -1.50
N LYS A 570 1.41 -21.81 -2.77
CA LYS A 570 0.12 -21.26 -3.21
C LYS A 570 -0.97 -22.32 -3.37
N ILE A 571 -0.64 -23.56 -3.72
CA ILE A 571 -1.59 -24.68 -3.79
C ILE A 571 -1.99 -25.12 -2.37
N GLU A 572 -1.03 -25.23 -1.44
CA GLU A 572 -1.27 -25.51 -0.02
C GLU A 572 -2.19 -24.45 0.60
N PHE A 573 -1.88 -23.16 0.42
CA PHE A 573 -2.75 -22.06 0.86
C PHE A 573 -4.18 -22.14 0.30
N LEU A 574 -4.35 -22.60 -0.95
CA LEU A 574 -5.67 -22.76 -1.57
C LEU A 574 -6.40 -24.01 -1.05
N ASN A 575 -5.68 -25.10 -0.79
CA ASN A 575 -6.22 -26.31 -0.17
C ASN A 575 -6.70 -26.05 1.26
N ASP A 576 -5.92 -25.32 2.07
CA ASP A 576 -6.30 -24.89 3.42
C ASP A 576 -7.57 -24.02 3.39
N HIS A 577 -7.66 -23.10 2.43
CA HIS A 577 -8.86 -22.26 2.24
C HIS A 577 -10.08 -23.11 1.84
N ILE A 578 -9.91 -24.08 0.94
CA ILE A 578 -10.98 -25.01 0.53
C ILE A 578 -11.41 -25.91 1.70
N GLN A 579 -10.47 -26.38 2.51
CA GLN A 579 -10.76 -27.18 3.71
C GLN A 579 -11.50 -26.34 4.77
N LEU A 580 -11.08 -25.10 5.02
CA LEU A 580 -11.75 -24.18 5.93
C LEU A 580 -13.17 -23.86 5.44
N LEU A 581 -13.35 -23.53 4.15
CA LEU A 581 -14.66 -23.29 3.55
C LEU A 581 -15.57 -24.52 3.60
N THR A 582 -15.00 -25.72 3.42
CA THR A 582 -15.72 -27.00 3.57
C THR A 582 -16.16 -27.22 5.01
N GLN A 583 -15.30 -26.94 5.99
CA GLN A 583 -15.64 -26.99 7.41
C GLN A 583 -16.74 -25.98 7.75
N ASP A 584 -16.68 -24.78 7.18
CA ASP A 584 -17.68 -23.73 7.37
C ASP A 584 -19.04 -24.09 6.75
N LEU A 585 -19.04 -24.72 5.57
CA LEU A 585 -20.25 -25.28 4.95
C LEU A 585 -20.81 -26.46 5.76
N GLN A 586 -19.97 -27.32 6.33
CA GLN A 586 -20.42 -28.38 7.25
C GLN A 586 -20.98 -27.82 8.56
N ASN A 587 -20.38 -26.76 9.11
CA ASN A 587 -20.86 -26.07 10.31
C ASN A 587 -22.21 -25.39 10.05
N LYS A 588 -22.33 -24.65 8.93
CA LYS A 588 -23.59 -24.04 8.49
C LYS A 588 -24.66 -25.09 8.21
N ARG A 589 -24.30 -26.23 7.59
CA ARG A 589 -25.21 -27.38 7.41
C ARG A 589 -25.67 -27.97 8.74
N LYS A 590 -24.79 -28.15 9.73
CA LYS A 590 -25.17 -28.59 11.08
C LYS A 590 -26.12 -27.59 11.75
N ILE A 591 -25.83 -26.29 11.66
CA ILE A 591 -26.68 -25.22 12.21
C ILE A 591 -28.07 -25.24 11.55
N ILE A 592 -28.14 -25.29 10.22
CA ILE A 592 -29.41 -25.38 9.47
C ILE A 592 -30.17 -26.67 9.82
N GLN A 593 -29.48 -27.81 9.94
CA GLN A 593 -30.07 -29.07 10.37
C GLN A 593 -30.61 -28.98 11.82
N THR A 594 -29.89 -28.32 12.73
CA THR A 594 -30.37 -28.09 14.10
C THR A 594 -31.59 -27.15 14.12
N TYR A 595 -31.63 -26.11 13.29
CA TYR A 595 -32.82 -25.27 13.19
C TYR A 595 -34.02 -26.03 12.59
N ALA A 596 -33.85 -26.74 11.47
CA ALA A 596 -34.91 -27.52 10.85
C ALA A 596 -35.46 -28.64 11.75
N MET A 597 -34.63 -29.24 12.62
CA MET A 597 -35.06 -30.21 13.64
C MET A 597 -35.70 -29.56 14.87
N ASN A 598 -35.55 -28.24 15.06
CA ASN A 598 -36.08 -27.49 16.20
C ASN A 598 -37.31 -26.62 15.85
N GLU A 599 -37.58 -26.33 14.57
CA GLU A 599 -38.79 -25.61 14.12
C GLU A 599 -40.06 -26.36 14.52
N ASP A 600 -40.11 -27.67 14.29
CA ASP A 600 -41.19 -28.56 14.77
C ASP A 600 -41.38 -28.51 16.30
N SER A 601 -40.28 -28.28 17.05
CA SER A 601 -40.32 -28.17 18.52
C SER A 601 -40.75 -26.80 19.02
N PHE A 602 -40.72 -25.74 18.20
CA PHE A 602 -41.07 -24.38 18.62
C PHE A 602 -42.57 -24.08 18.47
N MET A 603 -43.32 -24.85 17.67
CA MET A 603 -44.78 -24.70 17.56
C MET A 603 -45.58 -25.23 18.77
N TYR A 604 -44.95 -26.01 19.67
CA TYR A 604 -45.66 -26.73 20.74
C TYR A 604 -45.14 -26.48 22.17
N THR A 605 -44.21 -25.54 22.37
CA THR A 605 -43.83 -25.12 23.73
C THR A 605 -44.92 -24.23 24.34
N SER A 606 -45.76 -24.84 25.19
CA SER A 606 -46.79 -24.13 25.98
C SER A 606 -46.22 -22.90 26.70
N THR A 607 -47.02 -21.84 26.81
CA THR A 607 -46.68 -20.56 27.48
C THR A 607 -46.22 -20.73 28.92
N GLU A 608 -46.67 -21.80 29.59
CA GLU A 608 -46.20 -22.20 30.93
C GLU A 608 -44.72 -22.59 30.94
N SER A 609 -44.21 -23.20 29.86
CA SER A 609 -42.80 -23.58 29.75
C SER A 609 -41.87 -22.38 29.61
N ASP A 610 -42.31 -21.29 28.99
CA ASP A 610 -41.52 -20.05 28.89
C ASP A 610 -41.47 -19.29 30.22
N SER A 611 -42.54 -19.33 31.02
CA SER A 611 -42.51 -18.86 32.41
C SER A 611 -41.43 -19.61 33.21
N ILE A 612 -41.33 -20.94 33.05
CA ILE A 612 -40.30 -21.76 33.70
C ILE A 612 -38.90 -21.41 33.17
N ARG A 613 -38.70 -21.23 31.85
CA ARG A 613 -37.42 -20.76 31.27
C ARG A 613 -37.02 -19.39 31.82
N GLN A 614 -37.96 -18.46 31.95
CA GLN A 614 -37.73 -17.12 32.49
C GLN A 614 -37.36 -17.14 33.98
N GLN A 615 -37.99 -18.01 34.79
CA GLN A 615 -37.60 -18.23 36.18
C GLN A 615 -36.21 -18.87 36.32
N LEU A 616 -35.85 -19.81 35.44
CA LEU A 616 -34.51 -20.41 35.40
C LEU A 616 -33.44 -19.39 34.98
N ALA A 617 -33.73 -18.54 33.99
CA ALA A 617 -32.86 -17.43 33.61
C ALA A 617 -32.63 -16.45 34.77
N ASN A 618 -33.69 -16.11 35.52
CA ASN A 618 -33.59 -15.26 36.72
C ASN A 618 -32.78 -15.93 37.85
N LYS A 619 -32.80 -17.26 37.99
CA LYS A 619 -31.95 -17.98 38.97
C LYS A 619 -30.48 -18.03 38.57
N ASN A 620 -30.15 -18.09 37.29
CA ASN A 620 -28.75 -18.08 36.79
C ASN A 620 -28.10 -16.68 36.80
N ARG A 621 -28.82 -15.64 37.22
CA ARG A 621 -28.38 -14.22 37.19
C ARG A 621 -27.04 -13.95 37.90
N ASN A 622 -26.65 -14.77 38.87
CA ASN A 622 -25.49 -14.49 39.73
C ASN A 622 -24.15 -15.04 39.21
N ASN A 623 -24.14 -16.14 38.44
CA ASN A 623 -22.90 -16.92 38.21
C ASN A 623 -22.45 -17.06 36.74
N SER A 624 -23.24 -16.64 35.74
CA SER A 624 -22.82 -16.80 34.33
C SER A 624 -23.45 -15.78 33.36
N SER A 625 -23.05 -14.51 33.44
CA SER A 625 -23.47 -13.46 32.48
C SER A 625 -22.33 -13.12 31.50
N SER A 626 -22.24 -13.92 30.43
CA SER A 626 -21.36 -13.63 29.28
C SER A 626 -21.67 -12.25 28.66
N LEU A 627 -20.66 -11.59 28.11
CA LEU A 627 -20.78 -10.30 27.40
C LEU A 627 -21.94 -10.30 26.38
N MET A 628 -22.11 -11.40 25.65
CA MET A 628 -23.23 -11.59 24.70
C MET A 628 -24.61 -11.47 25.39
N ALA A 629 -24.79 -12.03 26.58
CA ALA A 629 -26.06 -11.96 27.31
C ALA A 629 -26.35 -10.53 27.82
N THR A 630 -25.31 -9.80 28.25
CA THR A 630 -25.45 -8.38 28.64
C THR A 630 -25.87 -7.52 27.44
N LEU A 631 -25.35 -7.80 26.24
CA LEU A 631 -25.69 -7.09 25.01
C LEU A 631 -27.08 -7.49 24.45
N TYR A 632 -27.44 -8.77 24.45
CA TYR A 632 -28.73 -9.25 23.94
C TYR A 632 -29.92 -8.72 24.75
N ASN A 633 -29.80 -8.58 26.07
CA ASN A 633 -30.87 -8.03 26.92
C ASN A 633 -31.21 -6.56 26.59
N ARG A 634 -30.29 -5.79 26.00
CA ARG A 634 -30.56 -4.43 25.49
C ARG A 634 -31.44 -4.44 24.23
N ALA A 635 -31.42 -5.52 23.45
CA ALA A 635 -32.24 -5.66 22.24
C ALA A 635 -33.67 -6.16 22.51
N THR A 636 -33.90 -6.85 23.64
CA THR A 636 -35.23 -7.40 24.00
C THR A 636 -36.04 -6.48 24.90
N THR A 637 -35.39 -5.64 25.71
CA THR A 637 -36.06 -4.74 26.67
C THR A 637 -36.83 -3.60 25.99
N THR A 638 -36.52 -3.27 24.73
CA THR A 638 -37.14 -2.19 23.94
C THR A 638 -38.54 -2.51 23.42
N VAL A 639 -39.02 -3.76 23.53
CA VAL A 639 -40.27 -4.21 22.89
C VAL A 639 -41.52 -3.97 23.77
N ASN A 640 -41.38 -3.90 25.10
CA ASN A 640 -42.49 -3.99 26.05
C ASN A 640 -42.98 -2.65 26.65
N HIS A 641 -42.81 -1.53 25.94
CA HIS A 641 -43.49 -0.27 26.28
C HIS A 641 -44.28 0.28 25.09
N THR A 642 -45.60 0.13 25.18
CA THR A 642 -46.57 0.61 24.20
C THR A 642 -46.85 2.11 24.33
N THR A 643 -47.28 2.71 23.21
CA THR A 643 -47.80 4.08 23.04
C THR A 643 -46.78 5.24 22.97
N ASN A 644 -46.77 5.87 21.79
CA ASN A 644 -46.58 7.30 21.54
C ASN A 644 -45.40 8.04 22.20
N LYS A 645 -44.22 7.95 21.56
CA LYS A 645 -43.54 9.13 21.01
C LYS A 645 -42.52 8.74 19.94
N LEU A 646 -42.64 9.31 18.75
CA LEU A 646 -41.51 9.39 17.82
C LEU A 646 -40.59 10.54 18.22
N PHE A 647 -39.33 10.44 17.82
CA PHE A 647 -38.37 11.54 17.74
C PHE A 647 -37.95 12.18 19.06
N GLU A 648 -37.11 11.47 19.83
CA GLU A 648 -36.05 12.13 20.60
C GLU A 648 -34.83 11.19 20.76
N GLN A 649 -33.74 11.73 21.30
CA GLN A 649 -32.37 11.21 21.09
C GLN A 649 -32.08 9.86 21.76
N SER A 650 -31.01 9.22 21.29
CA SER A 650 -30.46 7.98 21.85
C SER A 650 -30.23 8.09 23.36
N SER A 651 -30.99 7.33 24.16
CA SER A 651 -30.74 7.19 25.59
C SER A 651 -29.30 6.70 25.82
N PRO A 652 -28.46 7.46 26.55
CA PRO A 652 -27.05 7.15 26.69
C PRO A 652 -26.84 5.83 27.44
N MET A 653 -25.70 5.18 27.18
CA MET A 653 -25.25 4.03 27.96
C MET A 653 -25.17 4.44 29.43
N THR A 654 -25.93 3.79 30.32
CA THR A 654 -25.85 4.10 31.75
C THR A 654 -24.45 3.78 32.24
N LEU A 655 -23.85 4.67 33.02
CA LEU A 655 -22.45 4.59 33.45
C LEU A 655 -22.11 3.22 34.08
N GLU A 656 -23.03 2.67 34.84
CA GLU A 656 -22.95 1.31 35.41
C GLU A 656 -22.75 0.24 34.32
N THR A 657 -23.53 0.24 33.24
CA THR A 657 -23.35 -0.71 32.12
C THR A 657 -22.09 -0.45 31.30
N ALA A 658 -21.61 0.80 31.23
CA ALA A 658 -20.33 1.12 30.61
C ALA A 658 -19.16 0.52 31.41
N LEU A 659 -19.16 0.71 32.74
CA LEU A 659 -18.17 0.15 33.66
C LEU A 659 -18.22 -1.39 33.67
N ASP A 660 -19.41 -1.99 33.64
CA ASP A 660 -19.60 -3.45 33.60
C ASP A 660 -19.04 -4.08 32.31
N VAL A 661 -19.22 -3.40 31.16
CA VAL A 661 -18.62 -3.81 29.88
C VAL A 661 -17.10 -3.56 29.86
N MET A 662 -16.61 -2.46 30.41
CA MET A 662 -15.17 -2.17 30.52
C MET A 662 -14.45 -3.19 31.41
N GLY A 663 -15.00 -3.53 32.58
CA GLY A 663 -14.42 -4.53 33.49
C GLY A 663 -14.38 -5.93 32.87
N LYS A 664 -15.44 -6.32 32.13
CA LYS A 664 -15.47 -7.60 31.39
C LYS A 664 -14.49 -7.60 30.20
N LEU A 665 -14.34 -6.49 29.48
CA LEU A 665 -13.32 -6.34 28.43
C LEU A 665 -11.90 -6.40 29.01
N GLN A 666 -11.65 -5.77 30.16
CA GLN A 666 -10.37 -5.86 30.86
C GLN A 666 -10.05 -7.30 31.27
N SER A 667 -11.01 -8.02 31.86
CA SER A 667 -10.82 -9.44 32.21
C SER A 667 -10.52 -10.34 30.99
N VAL A 668 -11.17 -10.08 29.86
CA VAL A 668 -10.86 -10.78 28.58
C VAL A 668 -9.46 -10.40 28.06
N LEU A 669 -9.03 -9.15 28.21
CA LEU A 669 -7.69 -8.69 27.84
C LEU A 669 -6.62 -9.33 28.73
N GLU A 670 -6.87 -9.45 30.04
CA GLU A 670 -6.00 -10.10 31.03
C GLU A 670 -5.84 -11.60 30.76
N ASP A 671 -6.94 -12.35 30.51
CA ASP A 671 -6.86 -13.77 30.13
C ASP A 671 -6.14 -13.94 28.77
N THR A 672 -6.41 -13.05 27.80
CA THR A 672 -5.72 -13.05 26.50
C THR A 672 -4.23 -12.78 26.65
N LEU A 673 -3.82 -11.85 27.51
CA LEU A 673 -2.42 -11.56 27.82
C LEU A 673 -1.74 -12.75 28.52
N LEU A 674 -2.38 -13.31 29.56
CA LEU A 674 -1.89 -14.50 30.27
C LEU A 674 -1.68 -15.67 29.30
N LYS A 675 -2.63 -15.91 28.40
CA LYS A 675 -2.56 -16.98 27.39
C LYS A 675 -1.46 -16.73 26.35
N ASN A 676 -1.24 -15.48 25.92
CA ASN A 676 -0.12 -15.13 25.06
C ASN A 676 1.24 -15.31 25.75
N ILE A 677 1.35 -14.95 27.04
CA ILE A 677 2.55 -15.19 27.86
C ILE A 677 2.81 -16.70 27.97
N THR A 678 1.79 -17.50 28.30
CA THR A 678 1.90 -18.97 28.36
C THR A 678 2.26 -19.59 27.02
N LEU A 679 1.72 -19.10 25.90
CA LEU A 679 2.10 -19.57 24.55
C LEU A 679 3.55 -19.20 24.21
N LYS A 680 3.98 -17.98 24.55
CA LYS A 680 5.36 -17.51 24.39
C LYS A 680 6.34 -18.40 25.16
N GLU A 681 6.07 -18.65 26.44
CA GLU A 681 6.90 -19.48 27.31
C GLU A 681 6.95 -20.96 26.86
N ASN A 682 5.84 -21.49 26.32
CA ASN A 682 5.82 -22.82 25.69
C ASN A 682 6.66 -22.88 24.39
N VAL A 683 6.57 -21.85 23.53
CA VAL A 683 7.40 -21.75 22.31
C VAL A 683 8.88 -21.62 22.67
N ASP A 684 9.22 -20.78 23.64
CA ASP A 684 10.61 -20.62 24.10
C ASP A 684 11.14 -21.90 24.80
N THR A 685 10.27 -22.65 25.48
CA THR A 685 10.58 -23.99 26.02
C THR A 685 10.80 -25.03 24.91
N LEU A 686 10.02 -24.99 23.82
CA LEU A 686 10.24 -25.84 22.64
C LEU A 686 11.55 -25.49 21.93
N ASN A 687 11.81 -24.21 21.70
CA ASN A 687 13.08 -23.70 21.16
C ASN A 687 14.29 -24.16 22.01
N LYS A 688 14.15 -24.15 23.34
CA LYS A 688 15.18 -24.61 24.29
C LYS A 688 15.34 -26.14 24.35
N LYS A 689 14.32 -26.91 23.96
CA LYS A 689 14.38 -28.38 23.79
C LYS A 689 14.94 -28.80 22.42
N MET A 690 14.73 -28.01 21.37
CA MET A 690 15.19 -28.29 20.01
C MET A 690 16.70 -28.59 19.86
N PRO A 691 17.65 -27.95 20.59
CA PRO A 691 19.07 -28.36 20.53
C PRO A 691 19.35 -29.71 21.20
N ILE A 692 18.52 -30.17 22.14
CA ILE A 692 18.70 -31.45 22.85
C ILE A 692 18.31 -32.63 21.95
N VAL A 693 17.32 -32.43 21.07
CA VAL A 693 16.88 -33.47 20.10
C VAL A 693 17.95 -33.78 19.04
N LYS A 694 18.95 -32.91 18.84
CA LYS A 694 20.04 -33.10 17.87
C LYS A 694 21.23 -33.93 18.39
N SER A 695 21.19 -34.48 19.61
CA SER A 695 22.34 -35.18 20.22
C SER A 695 22.02 -36.54 20.88
N ALA A 696 20.87 -37.17 20.56
CA ALA A 696 20.49 -38.49 21.06
C ALA A 696 20.48 -39.56 19.95
N SER A 697 21.58 -40.31 19.82
CA SER A 697 21.79 -41.28 18.74
C SER A 697 21.52 -42.74 19.17
N THR A 698 20.25 -43.18 19.14
CA THR A 698 19.84 -44.55 19.52
C THR A 698 18.66 -45.12 18.70
N ILE A 699 18.44 -44.66 17.46
CA ILE A 699 17.31 -45.12 16.60
C ILE A 699 17.80 -45.41 15.17
N SER A 700 18.77 -46.31 15.02
CA SER A 700 19.47 -46.52 13.74
C SER A 700 19.85 -47.98 13.42
N GLU A 701 19.08 -48.95 13.91
CA GLU A 701 19.22 -50.36 13.52
C GLU A 701 17.93 -50.92 12.92
N SER A 702 16.78 -50.85 13.61
CA SER A 702 15.50 -51.36 13.09
C SER A 702 15.10 -50.70 11.76
N THR A 703 15.09 -49.37 11.74
CA THR A 703 14.80 -48.54 10.55
C THR A 703 15.74 -48.82 9.38
N THR A 704 16.99 -49.25 9.65
CA THR A 704 17.95 -49.60 8.59
C THR A 704 17.76 -51.01 8.03
N ASN A 705 17.03 -51.87 8.73
CA ASN A 705 16.62 -53.19 8.23
C ASN A 705 15.27 -53.11 7.52
N GLU A 706 14.30 -52.41 8.11
CA GLU A 706 13.01 -52.06 7.48
C GLU A 706 13.23 -51.41 6.08
N ALA A 707 14.16 -50.45 5.98
CA ALA A 707 14.50 -49.80 4.71
C ALA A 707 15.23 -50.72 3.70
N ARG A 708 15.90 -51.80 4.15
CA ARG A 708 16.50 -52.81 3.27
C ARG A 708 15.43 -53.77 2.76
N GLU A 709 14.58 -54.28 3.65
CA GLU A 709 13.48 -55.18 3.29
C GLU A 709 12.50 -54.50 2.31
N ALA A 710 12.16 -53.23 2.54
CA ALA A 710 11.35 -52.44 1.62
C ALA A 710 12.01 -52.28 0.22
N LEU A 711 13.32 -52.04 0.16
CA LEU A 711 14.06 -51.89 -1.10
C LEU A 711 14.19 -53.21 -1.86
N ASP A 712 14.29 -54.33 -1.14
CA ASP A 712 14.35 -55.67 -1.72
C ASP A 712 12.99 -56.09 -2.28
N CYS A 713 11.88 -55.87 -1.55
CA CYS A 713 10.52 -56.02 -2.06
C CYS A 713 10.24 -55.13 -3.30
N LEU A 714 10.72 -53.88 -3.30
CA LEU A 714 10.63 -53.00 -4.48
C LEU A 714 11.44 -53.55 -5.66
N HIS A 715 12.55 -54.24 -5.43
CA HIS A 715 13.33 -54.85 -6.51
C HIS A 715 12.65 -56.10 -7.07
N GLU A 716 12.02 -56.93 -6.25
CA GLU A 716 11.19 -58.05 -6.73
C GLU A 716 9.98 -57.56 -7.54
N LEU A 717 9.27 -56.52 -7.08
CA LEU A 717 8.23 -55.84 -7.86
C LEU A 717 8.76 -55.28 -9.19
N SER A 718 9.96 -54.70 -9.19
CA SER A 718 10.64 -54.19 -10.40
C SER A 718 10.96 -55.32 -11.41
N GLN A 719 11.28 -56.53 -10.93
CA GLN A 719 11.48 -57.70 -11.79
C GLN A 719 10.14 -58.26 -12.30
N LEU A 720 9.13 -58.43 -11.43
CA LEU A 720 7.80 -58.93 -11.77
C LEU A 720 7.10 -58.06 -12.84
N LEU A 721 7.24 -56.74 -12.73
CA LEU A 721 6.72 -55.77 -13.71
C LEU A 721 7.60 -55.66 -14.97
N ASN A 722 8.62 -56.51 -15.12
CA ASN A 722 9.61 -56.51 -16.21
C ASN A 722 10.22 -55.12 -16.49
N THR A 723 10.33 -54.26 -15.47
CA THR A 723 10.80 -52.89 -15.70
C THR A 723 12.29 -52.81 -15.98
N GLY A 724 13.06 -53.86 -15.63
CA GLY A 724 14.48 -54.00 -15.99
C GLY A 724 15.41 -52.98 -15.31
N LEU A 725 15.08 -52.52 -14.09
CA LEU A 725 16.00 -51.70 -13.29
C LEU A 725 16.84 -52.61 -12.38
N ASP A 726 18.17 -52.53 -12.53
CA ASP A 726 19.11 -53.11 -11.56
C ASP A 726 18.87 -52.53 -10.16
N LYS A 727 19.09 -53.34 -9.12
CA LYS A 727 18.94 -52.94 -7.71
C LYS A 727 19.67 -51.64 -7.36
N LYS A 728 20.84 -51.40 -7.97
CA LYS A 728 21.62 -50.15 -7.84
C LYS A 728 20.89 -48.93 -8.43
N THR A 729 20.36 -49.06 -9.64
CA THR A 729 19.60 -48.02 -10.34
C THR A 729 18.29 -47.73 -9.62
N LEU A 730 17.60 -48.77 -9.15
CA LEU A 730 16.40 -48.64 -8.32
C LEU A 730 16.70 -47.90 -6.99
N THR A 731 17.82 -48.23 -6.32
CA THR A 731 18.28 -47.50 -5.12
C THR A 731 18.53 -46.01 -5.41
N ALA A 732 19.11 -45.69 -6.57
CA ALA A 732 19.31 -44.30 -6.99
C ALA A 732 17.99 -43.59 -7.29
N CYS A 733 17.04 -44.27 -7.95
CA CYS A 733 15.69 -43.74 -8.19
C CYS A 733 14.95 -43.47 -6.88
N VAL A 734 14.94 -44.41 -5.93
CA VAL A 734 14.32 -44.24 -4.60
C VAL A 734 14.90 -43.02 -3.89
N ARG A 735 16.23 -42.87 -3.86
CA ARG A 735 16.89 -41.69 -3.25
C ARG A 735 16.56 -40.37 -3.94
N LEU A 736 16.27 -40.37 -5.23
CA LEU A 736 15.82 -39.18 -5.95
C LEU A 736 14.35 -38.84 -5.63
N LEU A 737 13.49 -39.84 -5.46
CA LEU A 737 12.11 -39.67 -4.97
C LEU A 737 12.10 -39.16 -3.52
N GLU A 738 12.94 -39.72 -2.64
CA GLU A 738 13.17 -39.25 -1.26
C GLU A 738 13.69 -37.81 -1.21
N ALA A 739 14.50 -37.40 -2.20
CA ALA A 739 14.95 -36.02 -2.39
C ALA A 739 13.90 -35.10 -3.05
N GLY A 740 12.67 -35.57 -3.26
CA GLY A 740 11.55 -34.78 -3.78
C GLY A 740 11.48 -34.63 -5.30
N VAL A 741 12.19 -35.46 -6.08
CA VAL A 741 12.08 -35.47 -7.55
C VAL A 741 10.75 -36.13 -7.97
N HIS A 742 10.04 -35.49 -8.91
CA HIS A 742 8.74 -36.00 -9.38
C HIS A 742 8.89 -37.33 -10.13
N PRO A 743 8.06 -38.36 -9.84
CA PRO A 743 8.21 -39.70 -10.40
C PRO A 743 8.15 -39.74 -11.94
N ASP A 744 7.24 -39.00 -12.57
CA ASP A 744 7.11 -38.99 -14.03
C ASP A 744 8.35 -38.42 -14.74
N ALA A 745 8.99 -37.40 -14.16
CA ALA A 745 10.22 -36.82 -14.71
C ALA A 745 11.39 -37.81 -14.59
N LEU A 746 11.47 -38.50 -13.46
CA LEU A 746 12.46 -39.57 -13.23
C LEU A 746 12.23 -40.75 -14.19
N ALA A 747 10.98 -41.14 -14.45
CA ALA A 747 10.62 -42.19 -15.40
C ALA A 747 11.00 -41.83 -16.84
N GLN A 748 10.76 -40.58 -17.27
CA GLN A 748 11.19 -40.08 -18.58
C GLN A 748 12.72 -40.12 -18.72
N ILE A 749 13.47 -39.68 -17.71
CA ILE A 749 14.95 -39.74 -17.71
C ILE A 749 15.44 -41.19 -17.82
N VAL A 750 14.84 -42.13 -17.07
CA VAL A 750 15.18 -43.57 -17.16
C VAL A 750 14.85 -44.15 -18.54
N GLN A 751 13.80 -43.68 -19.22
CA GLN A 751 13.51 -44.09 -20.60
C GLN A 751 14.52 -43.53 -21.60
N VAL A 752 14.90 -42.25 -21.51
CA VAL A 752 15.89 -41.61 -22.39
C VAL A 752 17.26 -42.29 -22.29
N LEU A 753 17.75 -42.51 -21.06
CA LEU A 753 19.01 -43.21 -20.81
C LEU A 753 19.00 -44.66 -21.34
N ARG A 754 17.82 -45.28 -21.53
CA ARG A 754 17.67 -46.61 -22.13
C ARG A 754 17.61 -46.62 -23.65
N SER A 755 17.16 -45.54 -24.29
CA SER A 755 17.38 -45.36 -25.72
C SER A 755 18.86 -45.18 -26.03
N GLU A 756 19.60 -44.43 -25.20
CA GLU A 756 21.03 -44.16 -25.39
C GLU A 756 21.94 -45.37 -25.07
N THR A 757 21.55 -46.23 -24.12
CA THR A 757 22.35 -47.41 -23.72
C THR A 757 22.05 -48.70 -24.51
N ARG A 758 21.11 -48.68 -25.47
CA ARG A 758 21.00 -49.76 -26.46
C ARG A 758 22.12 -49.57 -27.49
N PRO A 759 23.12 -50.48 -27.57
CA PRO A 759 24.15 -50.35 -28.58
C PRO A 759 23.54 -50.46 -29.98
N THR A 760 23.74 -49.44 -30.79
CA THR A 760 23.56 -49.51 -32.25
C THR A 760 24.47 -50.61 -32.78
N LYS A 761 23.89 -51.76 -33.11
CA LYS A 761 24.58 -52.77 -33.92
C LYS A 761 24.77 -52.18 -35.32
N LEU A 762 26.04 -52.07 -35.70
CA LEU A 762 26.50 -51.95 -37.09
C LEU A 762 25.99 -53.13 -37.93
#